data_AF-A0A139SJI1-F1
#
_entry.id   AF-A0A139SJI1-F1
#
_cell.length_a   1.000
_cell.length_b   1.000
_cell.length_c   1.000
_cell.angle_alpha   90.00
_cell.angle_beta   90.00
_cell.angle_gamma   90.00
#
_symmetry.space_group_name_H-M   'P 1'
#
loop_
_entity.id
_entity.type
_entity.pdbx_description
1 polymer ?
#
loop_
_entity_poly.entity_id
_entity_poly.type
_entity_poly.pdbx_seq_one_letter_code
_entity_poly.pdbx_strand_id
1 'polypeptide(L)'
;MPLKSFTGSYGQPFTFAGSGFIRAEGSDPIGALYSDGGRNRLVGKVQLTGVTSIGVRGEREGELVIGDSITSAPGGGGLTKVGTGLLTLGGAGLGAYTGATTIRDGVLRFSGPSSGVTYNMSNLVLSGGILELSGPIYHVTRALGTGAGQFRWAGDGGFSAYGGDKSVTIGAVGDVLAWGGTSYFVSNSSALLLSSRYADAAITFTNAINLGNGLREVRVARGAANARAILSGKLSSTTNAGGLLKTGAGYLYLSNPDNDYTGGTVIREGALGIHANLYHNSGASNLQLDGGVLMIDGLFRRSTGTGAGQIQWTGSGGFAALSGEQTVRLGNSASTRTWESFMPAGAELRFGHYQAEGSVIWDTGLNLGSGSRTIRLLWDEAKSELGDVRFTRELRASAAAVLNIEGSGSLGTGVNNANFEAGTINLRGAGLTLYGDGRMAKAASTINMQAGAELFSNNEGAAYSNRLHDGTAINMNASRIRLRGNAGKAVTEQVGNLRIESGANEIQIERIGTSAADLKALALLRNAASRGTLRLTELASRLLLGNSADNHALSNNSGVVEAVVPWTQVRIDGGGGNPFYTWATPDDLNGDALVGLTSWDYWTAATQSSTGNVRIDAASLTLSAARTVNSLITTGAGALDLGGKRLTIHSGGLSVNSGASPYVIKGVGDSQIFTSWVSPGGRPLYVHSYGGGLRFEGAVRIVSNRDLVKSGPGDLVFAGTRTHNVGAVYIHEGTVELRSGRLSVTGNITVGDGAGTDRLVLPANQSDRLIKTGGGLPTIILNGTPHDQRGPEYGGAQAILQLSGNTQQRLAKLHIENRGTINWVGGREPTPNILWLDELSFSGPDAILFMRNWYEFEDMLLVRRVFNGKAFDTSMLSQVVFEGYQNYVTRWKDYDSDFLEITPFGSAVPEPSTYGAILGALGVGAYLLRRGRRKAANQSPPDGEATTRRQIK
;
A
#
# COMPACT_ATOMS: atom_id res chain seq x y z
N MET A 1 13.93 -17.21 16.03
CA MET A 1 14.51 -16.09 16.81
C MET A 1 14.95 -14.99 15.85
N PRO A 2 14.37 -13.78 15.90
CA PRO A 2 14.95 -12.61 15.25
C PRO A 2 16.22 -12.22 16.04
N LEU A 3 17.39 -12.54 15.49
CA LEU A 3 18.67 -12.36 16.15
C LEU A 3 19.16 -10.91 15.92
N LYS A 4 18.79 -10.00 16.84
CA LYS A 4 19.23 -8.59 16.78
C LYS A 4 20.75 -8.41 16.85
N SER A 5 21.48 -9.37 17.42
CA SER A 5 22.94 -9.53 17.22
C SER A 5 23.38 -10.89 17.75
N PHE A 6 24.23 -11.60 17.01
CA PHE A 6 24.94 -12.78 17.51
C PHE A 6 26.44 -12.47 17.51
N THR A 7 27.06 -12.56 18.67
CA THR A 7 28.51 -12.35 18.86
C THR A 7 29.16 -13.70 19.12
N GLY A 8 30.09 -14.11 18.26
CA GLY A 8 30.90 -15.30 18.52
C GLY A 8 31.82 -15.13 19.74
N SER A 9 32.16 -16.24 20.39
CA SER A 9 33.23 -16.23 21.40
C SER A 9 34.56 -15.81 20.75
N TYR A 10 35.33 -14.95 21.40
CA TYR A 10 36.57 -14.37 20.87
C TYR A 10 37.49 -15.44 20.27
N GLY A 11 37.62 -15.46 18.93
CA GLY A 11 38.69 -16.15 18.20
C GLY A 11 38.28 -17.28 17.24
N GLN A 12 37.10 -17.89 17.37
CA GLN A 12 36.69 -19.02 16.49
C GLN A 12 35.73 -18.56 15.38
N PRO A 13 35.95 -18.93 14.11
CA PRO A 13 35.04 -18.59 13.03
C PRO A 13 33.75 -19.41 13.07
N PHE A 14 32.64 -18.84 12.58
CA PHE A 14 31.44 -19.59 12.24
C PHE A 14 31.66 -20.33 10.92
N THR A 15 31.72 -21.66 10.97
CA THR A 15 31.93 -22.48 9.78
C THR A 15 30.61 -22.92 9.17
N PHE A 16 30.41 -22.63 7.88
CA PHE A 16 29.22 -23.04 7.12
C PHE A 16 29.62 -23.78 5.84
N ALA A 17 28.80 -24.76 5.44
CA ALA A 17 29.02 -25.61 4.27
C ALA A 17 27.72 -25.87 3.51
N GLY A 18 27.82 -26.01 2.20
CA GLY A 18 26.74 -26.53 1.34
C GLY A 18 25.62 -25.54 1.02
N SER A 19 24.59 -26.05 0.35
CA SER A 19 23.46 -25.26 -0.14
C SER A 19 22.41 -24.93 0.93
N GLY A 20 22.45 -25.61 2.07
CA GLY A 20 21.46 -25.48 3.13
C GLY A 20 20.24 -26.36 2.93
N PHE A 21 19.14 -26.01 3.60
CA PHE A 21 17.91 -26.79 3.57
C PHE A 21 16.95 -26.28 2.49
N ILE A 22 16.14 -27.20 1.98
CA ILE A 22 15.02 -26.92 1.08
C ILE A 22 13.79 -26.71 1.96
N ARG A 23 13.13 -25.55 1.82
CA ARG A 23 11.95 -25.20 2.66
C ARG A 23 10.64 -25.75 2.09
N ALA A 24 10.57 -25.97 0.77
CA ALA A 24 9.41 -26.58 0.10
C ALA A 24 9.88 -27.54 -0.99
N GLU A 25 9.19 -28.67 -1.17
CA GLU A 25 9.54 -29.63 -2.22
C GLU A 25 9.53 -28.97 -3.61
N GLY A 26 10.58 -29.24 -4.39
CA GLY A 26 10.78 -28.62 -5.70
C GLY A 26 11.28 -27.17 -5.67
N SER A 27 11.52 -26.58 -4.49
CA SER A 27 12.15 -25.26 -4.36
C SER A 27 13.67 -25.38 -4.23
N ASP A 28 14.36 -24.29 -4.53
CA ASP A 28 15.78 -24.19 -4.25
C ASP A 28 16.09 -24.19 -2.75
N PRO A 29 17.29 -24.63 -2.34
CA PRO A 29 17.78 -24.45 -0.99
C PRO A 29 17.84 -22.97 -0.61
N ILE A 30 17.44 -22.66 0.62
CA ILE A 30 17.35 -21.28 1.12
C ILE A 30 18.66 -20.76 1.72
N GLY A 31 19.70 -21.59 1.79
CA GLY A 31 21.00 -21.22 2.34
C GLY A 31 21.38 -22.03 3.58
N ALA A 32 22.68 -22.34 3.71
CA ALA A 32 23.26 -22.95 4.90
C ALA A 32 23.29 -21.96 6.08
N LEU A 33 23.25 -20.67 5.79
CA LEU A 33 22.90 -19.59 6.71
C LEU A 33 21.71 -18.84 6.11
N TYR A 34 20.64 -18.66 6.87
CA TYR A 34 19.44 -17.99 6.40
C TYR A 34 18.93 -16.98 7.43
N SER A 35 18.62 -15.77 6.97
CA SER A 35 17.99 -14.71 7.76
C SER A 35 16.49 -14.66 7.42
N ASP A 36 15.66 -15.23 8.30
CA ASP A 36 14.20 -15.27 8.13
C ASP A 36 13.55 -13.97 8.62
N GLY A 37 13.96 -12.88 7.99
CA GLY A 37 13.34 -11.58 8.14
C GLY A 37 13.90 -10.63 9.21
N GLY A 38 13.46 -9.38 9.12
CA GLY A 38 14.01 -8.23 9.81
C GLY A 38 15.44 -7.90 9.36
N ARG A 39 16.03 -6.94 10.07
CA ARG A 39 17.41 -6.52 9.90
C ARG A 39 18.30 -7.22 10.93
N ASN A 40 19.04 -8.24 10.50
CA ASN A 40 19.92 -9.02 11.36
C ASN A 40 21.39 -8.71 11.09
N ARG A 41 22.21 -8.82 12.14
CA ARG A 41 23.67 -8.64 12.05
C ARG A 41 24.40 -9.79 12.72
N LEU A 42 25.29 -10.44 11.98
CA LEU A 42 26.25 -11.42 12.49
C LEU A 42 27.59 -10.73 12.75
N VAL A 43 28.06 -10.79 14.00
CA VAL A 43 29.36 -10.26 14.43
C VAL A 43 30.29 -11.42 14.76
N GLY A 44 31.36 -11.56 13.98
CA GLY A 44 32.33 -12.65 14.04
C GLY A 44 32.80 -13.09 12.65
N LYS A 45 33.99 -13.73 12.60
CA LYS A 45 34.53 -14.28 11.36
C LYS A 45 33.65 -15.41 10.84
N VAL A 46 33.37 -15.44 9.55
CA VAL A 46 32.64 -16.52 8.88
C VAL A 46 33.63 -17.30 8.00
N GLN A 47 33.65 -18.62 8.10
CA GLN A 47 34.49 -19.50 7.28
C GLN A 47 33.63 -20.38 6.38
N LEU A 48 33.87 -20.32 5.07
CA LEU A 48 33.22 -21.16 4.07
C LEU A 48 34.01 -22.45 3.87
N THR A 49 33.31 -23.58 3.86
CA THR A 49 33.86 -24.89 3.52
C THR A 49 33.18 -25.39 2.24
N GLY A 50 33.90 -25.35 1.11
CA GLY A 50 33.30 -25.59 -0.21
C GLY A 50 32.40 -24.44 -0.67
N VAL A 51 31.48 -24.73 -1.60
CA VAL A 51 30.47 -23.75 -2.06
C VAL A 51 29.34 -23.68 -1.03
N THR A 52 29.20 -22.51 -0.41
CA THR A 52 28.23 -22.28 0.67
C THR A 52 27.18 -21.28 0.23
N SER A 53 25.89 -21.62 0.42
CA SER A 53 24.78 -20.71 0.15
C SER A 53 24.41 -19.90 1.38
N ILE A 54 24.16 -18.60 1.21
CA ILE A 54 23.64 -17.70 2.26
C ILE A 54 22.38 -17.02 1.73
N GLY A 55 21.29 -17.10 2.48
CA GLY A 55 20.00 -16.56 2.08
C GLY A 55 19.40 -15.54 3.04
N VAL A 56 18.54 -14.69 2.50
CA VAL A 56 17.83 -13.64 3.22
C VAL A 56 16.41 -13.56 2.67
N ARG A 57 15.42 -13.43 3.56
CA ARG A 57 14.01 -13.21 3.20
C ARG A 57 13.82 -11.84 2.55
N GLY A 58 12.93 -11.74 1.57
CA GLY A 58 12.77 -10.56 0.71
C GLY A 58 11.84 -9.47 1.20
N GLU A 59 11.49 -9.43 2.50
CA GLU A 59 10.66 -8.30 2.94
C GLU A 59 11.45 -6.99 2.88
N ARG A 60 10.73 -5.88 3.04
CA ARG A 60 11.29 -4.53 2.90
C ARG A 60 12.51 -4.27 3.79
N GLU A 61 12.48 -4.77 5.03
CA GLU A 61 13.59 -4.64 5.98
C GLU A 61 14.51 -5.89 6.03
N GLY A 62 14.27 -6.87 5.15
CA GLY A 62 15.00 -8.13 5.09
C GLY A 62 16.46 -7.92 4.71
N GLU A 63 17.32 -7.81 5.71
CA GLU A 63 18.77 -7.63 5.54
C GLU A 63 19.53 -8.55 6.51
N LEU A 64 20.55 -9.24 5.99
CA LEU A 64 21.60 -9.86 6.80
C LEU A 64 22.91 -9.11 6.59
N VAL A 65 23.48 -8.58 7.67
CA VAL A 65 24.81 -7.98 7.65
C VAL A 65 25.82 -8.94 8.27
N ILE A 66 26.83 -9.36 7.50
CA ILE A 66 28.02 -10.03 8.04
C ILE A 66 29.05 -8.94 8.32
N GLY A 67 29.27 -8.62 9.60
CA GLY A 67 30.00 -7.42 10.01
C GLY A 67 31.53 -7.51 9.91
N ASP A 68 32.08 -8.72 10.01
CA ASP A 68 33.52 -9.00 10.01
C ASP A 68 33.94 -9.76 8.73
N SER A 69 35.09 -10.46 8.72
CA SER A 69 35.60 -11.14 7.53
C SER A 69 34.87 -12.45 7.17
N ILE A 70 34.69 -12.70 5.87
CA ILE A 70 34.43 -14.04 5.30
C ILE A 70 35.74 -14.62 4.76
N THR A 71 36.10 -15.83 5.18
CA THR A 71 37.27 -16.60 4.72
C THR A 71 36.84 -17.95 4.13
N SER A 72 37.74 -18.67 3.45
CA SER A 72 37.55 -20.09 3.13
C SER A 72 38.48 -21.00 3.93
N ALA A 73 38.10 -22.26 4.13
CA ALA A 73 39.01 -23.29 4.61
C ALA A 73 40.12 -23.64 3.59
N PRO A 74 41.24 -24.25 4.04
CA PRO A 74 42.24 -24.82 3.13
C PRO A 74 41.57 -25.83 2.18
N GLY A 75 41.76 -25.67 0.86
CA GLY A 75 41.02 -26.41 -0.17
C GLY A 75 39.96 -25.57 -0.92
N GLY A 76 39.73 -24.33 -0.49
CA GLY A 76 38.89 -23.35 -1.18
C GLY A 76 37.43 -23.33 -0.71
N GLY A 77 36.72 -22.27 -1.08
CA GLY A 77 35.30 -22.11 -0.78
C GLY A 77 34.70 -20.91 -1.52
N GLY A 78 33.47 -21.08 -2.00
CA GLY A 78 32.73 -20.08 -2.77
C GLY A 78 31.43 -19.68 -2.07
N LEU A 79 30.92 -18.51 -2.41
CA LEU A 79 29.67 -17.98 -1.85
C LEU A 79 28.57 -18.01 -2.90
N THR A 80 27.41 -18.57 -2.57
CA THR A 80 26.19 -18.40 -3.37
C THR A 80 25.16 -17.58 -2.60
N LYS A 81 24.83 -16.39 -3.07
CA LYS A 81 23.74 -15.58 -2.52
C LYS A 81 22.40 -16.06 -3.08
N VAL A 82 21.49 -16.43 -2.19
CA VAL A 82 20.15 -16.98 -2.49
C VAL A 82 19.07 -16.20 -1.73
N GLY A 83 17.80 -16.46 -2.03
CA GLY A 83 16.66 -15.74 -1.45
C GLY A 83 16.58 -14.28 -1.92
N THR A 84 15.37 -13.74 -1.90
CA THR A 84 15.04 -12.44 -2.49
C THR A 84 15.56 -11.23 -1.68
N GLY A 85 16.03 -11.45 -0.44
CA GLY A 85 16.50 -10.41 0.47
C GLY A 85 17.90 -9.84 0.20
N LEU A 86 18.31 -8.89 1.04
CA LEU A 86 19.62 -8.23 0.97
C LEU A 86 20.67 -8.90 1.87
N LEU A 87 21.78 -9.36 1.27
CA LEU A 87 22.98 -9.73 2.03
C LEU A 87 24.01 -8.61 1.92
N THR A 88 24.39 -8.03 3.05
CA THR A 88 25.46 -7.04 3.15
C THR A 88 26.71 -7.69 3.73
N LEU A 89 27.80 -7.66 2.97
CA LEU A 89 29.12 -8.10 3.43
C LEU A 89 29.93 -6.87 3.87
N GLY A 90 30.18 -6.78 5.17
CA GLY A 90 30.91 -5.70 5.84
C GLY A 90 32.36 -6.05 6.20
N GLY A 91 33.11 -5.04 6.66
CA GLY A 91 34.41 -5.22 7.33
C GLY A 91 35.64 -5.14 6.42
N ALA A 92 36.83 -5.08 7.03
CA ALA A 92 38.13 -4.94 6.35
C ALA A 92 38.64 -6.22 5.65
N GLY A 93 37.89 -7.33 5.73
CA GLY A 93 38.31 -8.67 5.29
C GLY A 93 37.53 -9.23 4.10
N LEU A 94 36.91 -8.38 3.28
CA LEU A 94 36.32 -8.78 2.00
C LEU A 94 37.46 -9.24 1.07
N GLY A 95 37.56 -10.55 0.78
CA GLY A 95 38.59 -11.09 -0.13
C GLY A 95 39.46 -12.24 0.41
N ALA A 96 39.12 -12.83 1.56
CA ALA A 96 39.87 -13.98 2.11
C ALA A 96 39.35 -15.37 1.70
N TYR A 97 38.41 -15.44 0.74
CA TYR A 97 38.00 -16.68 0.08
C TYR A 97 38.24 -16.58 -1.44
N THR A 98 38.60 -17.69 -2.07
CA THR A 98 39.07 -17.71 -3.47
C THR A 98 38.06 -18.32 -4.45
N GLY A 99 37.04 -19.04 -3.96
CA GLY A 99 35.98 -19.61 -4.80
C GLY A 99 35.00 -18.55 -5.29
N ALA A 100 34.30 -18.85 -6.38
CA ALA A 100 33.37 -17.91 -7.03
C ALA A 100 32.32 -17.35 -6.07
N THR A 101 31.99 -16.07 -6.27
CA THR A 101 30.83 -15.41 -5.67
C THR A 101 29.69 -15.44 -6.70
N THR A 102 28.70 -16.29 -6.49
CA THR A 102 27.52 -16.42 -7.35
C THR A 102 26.34 -15.69 -6.72
N ILE A 103 25.75 -14.75 -7.44
CA ILE A 103 24.51 -14.08 -7.03
C ILE A 103 23.37 -14.73 -7.83
N ARG A 104 22.68 -15.67 -7.18
CA ARG A 104 21.59 -16.45 -7.78
C ARG A 104 20.24 -15.75 -7.60
N ASP A 105 20.02 -15.09 -6.47
CA ASP A 105 18.76 -14.38 -6.20
C ASP A 105 18.96 -13.23 -5.19
N GLY A 106 18.04 -12.28 -5.21
CA GLY A 106 18.03 -11.09 -4.36
C GLY A 106 19.23 -10.18 -4.62
N VAL A 107 19.69 -9.51 -3.56
CA VAL A 107 20.72 -8.47 -3.65
C VAL A 107 21.92 -8.82 -2.79
N LEU A 108 23.13 -8.70 -3.36
CA LEU A 108 24.39 -8.73 -2.63
C LEU A 108 24.99 -7.32 -2.61
N ARG A 109 25.29 -6.80 -1.43
CA ARG A 109 25.97 -5.52 -1.23
C ARG A 109 27.33 -5.75 -0.57
N PHE A 110 28.37 -5.10 -1.09
CA PHE A 110 29.65 -4.96 -0.39
C PHE A 110 29.70 -3.60 0.30
N SER A 111 29.98 -3.56 1.60
CA SER A 111 30.12 -2.32 2.38
C SER A 111 31.49 -2.28 3.09
N GLY A 112 32.40 -1.40 2.65
CA GLY A 112 33.74 -1.28 3.24
C GLY A 112 34.39 0.09 2.97
N PRO A 113 35.37 0.53 3.79
CA PRO A 113 35.93 1.89 3.74
C PRO A 113 36.96 2.15 2.63
N SER A 114 37.43 1.14 1.89
CA SER A 114 38.43 1.29 0.82
C SER A 114 37.82 1.28 -0.58
N SER A 115 38.34 2.13 -1.45
CA SER A 115 37.87 2.39 -2.81
C SER A 115 38.00 1.16 -3.74
N GLY A 116 36.86 0.75 -4.29
CA GLY A 116 36.75 -0.16 -5.44
C GLY A 116 36.31 -1.60 -5.11
N VAL A 117 35.56 -2.22 -6.02
CA VAL A 117 35.36 -3.70 -6.12
C VAL A 117 36.68 -4.38 -6.56
N THR A 118 37.81 -3.88 -6.07
CA THR A 118 39.17 -4.39 -6.26
C THR A 118 39.44 -5.58 -5.34
N TYR A 119 38.56 -5.82 -4.36
CA TYR A 119 38.75 -6.81 -3.28
C TYR A 119 37.89 -8.07 -3.43
N ASN A 120 37.96 -8.72 -4.59
CA ASN A 120 37.66 -10.14 -4.64
C ASN A 120 38.51 -10.83 -5.70
N MET A 121 39.44 -11.69 -5.25
CA MET A 121 40.19 -12.62 -6.10
C MET A 121 39.28 -13.71 -6.70
N SER A 122 38.00 -13.75 -6.33
CA SER A 122 37.04 -14.67 -6.91
C SER A 122 36.47 -14.16 -8.23
N ASN A 123 35.94 -15.09 -9.03
CA ASN A 123 35.04 -14.78 -10.12
C ASN A 123 33.68 -14.34 -9.57
N LEU A 124 33.13 -13.24 -10.08
CA LEU A 124 31.76 -12.82 -9.78
C LEU A 124 30.81 -13.35 -10.85
N VAL A 125 29.80 -14.12 -10.45
CA VAL A 125 28.83 -14.75 -11.36
C VAL A 125 27.43 -14.20 -11.09
N LEU A 126 26.84 -13.57 -12.08
CA LEU A 126 25.43 -13.14 -12.07
C LEU A 126 24.57 -14.25 -12.68
N SER A 127 23.67 -14.82 -11.88
CA SER A 127 22.86 -15.99 -12.25
C SER A 127 21.42 -15.88 -11.74
N GLY A 128 20.89 -14.68 -11.68
CA GLY A 128 19.51 -14.34 -11.31
C GLY A 128 19.42 -13.12 -10.39
N GLY A 129 20.47 -12.81 -9.63
CA GLY A 129 20.47 -11.71 -8.67
C GLY A 129 21.22 -10.45 -9.11
N ILE A 130 21.25 -9.47 -8.22
CA ILE A 130 21.82 -8.13 -8.44
C ILE A 130 23.00 -7.88 -7.49
N LEU A 131 24.08 -7.34 -8.04
CA LEU A 131 25.15 -6.72 -7.26
C LEU A 131 24.79 -5.25 -6.97
N GLU A 132 24.71 -4.87 -5.70
CA GLU A 132 24.50 -3.49 -5.29
C GLU A 132 25.81 -2.81 -4.91
N LEU A 133 26.09 -1.68 -5.57
CA LEU A 133 27.27 -0.88 -5.32
C LEU A 133 26.98 0.10 -4.17
N SER A 134 27.87 0.15 -3.18
CA SER A 134 27.75 1.03 -2.00
C SER A 134 29.09 1.64 -1.59
N GLY A 135 29.08 2.60 -0.66
CA GLY A 135 30.29 3.25 -0.15
C GLY A 135 30.98 4.18 -1.16
N PRO A 136 32.29 4.45 -1.05
CA PRO A 136 33.02 5.34 -1.96
C PRO A 136 33.28 4.73 -3.35
N ILE A 137 32.70 3.57 -3.64
CA ILE A 137 32.81 2.90 -4.94
C ILE A 137 31.87 3.63 -5.90
N TYR A 138 32.37 4.46 -6.80
CA TYR A 138 31.53 5.14 -7.79
C TYR A 138 31.47 4.44 -9.15
N HIS A 139 32.44 3.56 -9.43
CA HIS A 139 32.54 2.81 -10.68
C HIS A 139 33.11 1.40 -10.45
N VAL A 140 32.70 0.46 -11.31
CA VAL A 140 33.31 -0.88 -11.42
C VAL A 140 33.86 -1.05 -12.82
N THR A 141 35.11 -1.49 -12.91
CA THR A 141 35.77 -1.92 -14.16
C THR A 141 36.26 -3.34 -13.98
N ARG A 142 35.61 -4.31 -14.64
CA ARG A 142 36.06 -5.71 -14.65
C ARG A 142 36.04 -6.26 -16.08
N ALA A 143 36.94 -7.19 -16.37
CA ALA A 143 36.95 -7.93 -17.62
C ALA A 143 36.00 -9.13 -17.55
N LEU A 144 35.37 -9.45 -18.67
CA LEU A 144 34.53 -10.64 -18.81
C LEU A 144 35.39 -11.91 -18.75
N GLY A 145 34.93 -12.92 -18.00
CA GLY A 145 35.56 -14.23 -17.94
C GLY A 145 35.24 -15.03 -16.68
N THR A 146 35.88 -16.19 -16.57
CA THR A 146 35.67 -17.17 -15.49
C THR A 146 36.78 -17.15 -14.43
N GLY A 147 37.85 -16.39 -14.65
CA GLY A 147 39.01 -16.31 -13.78
C GLY A 147 38.82 -15.39 -12.57
N ALA A 148 39.85 -15.41 -11.71
CA ALA A 148 39.98 -14.54 -10.56
C ALA A 148 39.88 -13.06 -10.95
N GLY A 149 39.09 -12.27 -10.22
CA GLY A 149 38.92 -10.83 -10.49
C GLY A 149 38.09 -10.51 -11.75
N GLN A 150 37.69 -11.51 -12.52
CA GLN A 150 36.79 -11.35 -13.66
C GLN A 150 35.33 -11.46 -13.21
N PHE A 151 34.41 -11.21 -14.13
CA PHE A 151 32.98 -11.36 -13.89
C PHE A 151 32.26 -11.91 -15.13
N ARG A 152 31.07 -12.50 -14.94
CA ARG A 152 30.26 -13.06 -16.04
C ARG A 152 28.77 -13.11 -15.70
N TRP A 153 27.96 -13.13 -16.75
CA TRP A 153 26.58 -13.62 -16.69
C TRP A 153 26.54 -15.12 -16.97
N ALA A 154 25.81 -15.85 -16.14
CA ALA A 154 25.42 -17.25 -16.33
C ALA A 154 23.89 -17.41 -16.49
N GLY A 155 23.16 -16.29 -16.44
CA GLY A 155 21.71 -16.18 -16.57
C GLY A 155 21.33 -14.70 -16.48
N ASP A 156 20.15 -14.42 -15.94
CA ASP A 156 19.76 -13.05 -15.60
C ASP A 156 20.74 -12.42 -14.59
N GLY A 157 20.82 -11.10 -14.57
CA GLY A 157 21.46 -10.39 -13.47
C GLY A 157 21.94 -9.00 -13.85
N GLY A 158 22.45 -8.27 -12.86
CA GLY A 158 23.05 -6.97 -13.09
C GLY A 158 23.31 -6.19 -11.82
N PHE A 159 22.94 -4.90 -11.81
CA PHE A 159 23.53 -3.92 -10.89
C PHE A 159 22.51 -2.95 -10.31
N SER A 160 22.78 -2.50 -9.09
CA SER A 160 22.02 -1.45 -8.40
C SER A 160 22.93 -0.54 -7.59
N ALA A 161 22.38 0.53 -7.01
CA ALA A 161 23.12 1.57 -6.33
C ALA A 161 22.51 1.90 -4.95
N TYR A 162 23.39 2.03 -3.95
CA TYR A 162 23.06 2.46 -2.60
C TYR A 162 24.02 3.56 -2.12
N GLY A 163 23.50 4.58 -1.44
CA GLY A 163 24.29 5.67 -0.87
C GLY A 163 24.86 6.62 -1.92
N GLY A 164 24.04 6.98 -2.92
CA GLY A 164 24.37 7.91 -4.01
C GLY A 164 24.62 7.22 -5.34
N ASP A 165 24.68 8.00 -6.43
CA ASP A 165 24.75 7.47 -7.80
C ASP A 165 26.02 6.65 -8.06
N LYS A 166 25.90 5.64 -8.93
CA LYS A 166 26.94 4.65 -9.24
C LYS A 166 26.99 4.36 -10.74
N SER A 167 28.13 3.87 -11.20
CA SER A 167 28.34 3.48 -12.60
C SER A 167 29.03 2.12 -12.74
N VAL A 168 28.82 1.47 -13.89
CA VAL A 168 29.42 0.19 -14.25
C VAL A 168 29.92 0.25 -15.68
N THR A 169 31.18 -0.11 -15.88
CA THR A 169 31.84 -0.27 -17.18
C THR A 169 32.48 -1.65 -17.23
N ILE A 170 32.23 -2.37 -18.32
CA ILE A 170 32.80 -3.68 -18.61
C ILE A 170 33.95 -3.49 -19.59
N GLY A 171 35.14 -3.99 -19.25
CA GLY A 171 36.32 -3.70 -20.07
C GLY A 171 36.66 -2.21 -20.09
N ALA A 172 36.88 -1.64 -21.28
CA ALA A 172 37.12 -0.21 -21.46
C ALA A 172 35.83 0.57 -21.74
N VAL A 173 35.85 1.87 -21.43
CA VAL A 173 34.75 2.78 -21.81
C VAL A 173 34.65 2.82 -23.33
N GLY A 174 33.46 2.63 -23.86
CA GLY A 174 33.20 2.60 -25.30
C GLY A 174 33.27 1.20 -25.94
N ASP A 175 33.70 0.18 -25.21
CA ASP A 175 33.60 -1.21 -25.67
C ASP A 175 32.15 -1.56 -25.98
N VAL A 176 31.93 -2.19 -27.14
CA VAL A 176 30.61 -2.66 -27.58
C VAL A 176 30.39 -4.08 -27.08
N LEU A 177 29.34 -4.27 -26.29
CA LEU A 177 28.89 -5.58 -25.84
C LEU A 177 27.75 -6.06 -26.75
N ALA A 178 27.97 -7.13 -27.50
CA ALA A 178 26.94 -7.76 -28.34
C ALA A 178 26.11 -8.75 -27.51
N TRP A 179 24.81 -8.49 -27.38
CA TRP A 179 23.88 -9.34 -26.65
C TRP A 179 23.81 -10.74 -27.28
N GLY A 180 24.08 -11.78 -26.50
CA GLY A 180 24.18 -13.15 -26.96
C GLY A 180 25.37 -13.46 -27.88
N GLY A 181 26.23 -12.47 -28.19
CA GLY A 181 27.39 -12.61 -29.06
C GLY A 181 28.73 -12.43 -28.35
N THR A 182 28.82 -11.50 -27.40
CA THR A 182 30.00 -11.32 -26.55
C THR A 182 30.04 -12.44 -25.50
N SER A 183 31.12 -13.23 -25.49
CA SER A 183 31.28 -14.31 -24.52
C SER A 183 31.17 -13.80 -23.09
N TYR A 184 30.42 -14.54 -22.25
CA TYR A 184 30.19 -14.22 -20.83
C TYR A 184 29.35 -12.96 -20.55
N PHE A 185 28.89 -12.25 -21.59
CA PHE A 185 27.85 -11.22 -21.47
C PHE A 185 26.44 -11.84 -21.46
N VAL A 186 25.40 -11.02 -21.29
CA VAL A 186 24.01 -11.47 -21.21
C VAL A 186 23.62 -12.30 -22.45
N SER A 187 23.05 -13.48 -22.19
CA SER A 187 22.66 -14.44 -23.24
C SER A 187 21.33 -14.06 -23.90
N ASN A 188 20.99 -14.72 -25.02
CA ASN A 188 19.75 -14.44 -25.75
C ASN A 188 18.47 -14.66 -24.95
N SER A 189 18.50 -15.56 -23.95
CA SER A 189 17.36 -15.92 -23.11
C SER A 189 17.45 -15.30 -21.70
N SER A 190 18.32 -14.31 -21.51
CA SER A 190 18.56 -13.69 -20.22
C SER A 190 18.29 -12.18 -20.26
N ALA A 191 17.90 -11.64 -19.12
CA ALA A 191 17.64 -10.22 -18.90
C ALA A 191 18.82 -9.51 -18.22
N LEU A 192 19.06 -8.27 -18.62
CA LEU A 192 19.88 -7.34 -17.83
C LEU A 192 19.02 -6.76 -16.70
N LEU A 193 19.38 -7.03 -15.45
CA LEU A 193 18.66 -6.52 -14.29
C LEU A 193 19.31 -5.23 -13.78
N LEU A 194 18.54 -4.16 -13.64
CA LEU A 194 19.03 -2.88 -13.13
C LEU A 194 18.15 -2.35 -12.01
N SER A 195 18.77 -1.58 -11.10
CA SER A 195 18.15 -1.14 -9.85
C SER A 195 17.77 -2.34 -8.97
N SER A 196 17.32 -2.07 -7.75
CA SER A 196 16.83 -3.09 -6.84
C SER A 196 15.80 -2.49 -5.91
N ARG A 197 15.04 -3.33 -5.23
CA ARG A 197 14.09 -2.92 -4.17
C ARG A 197 14.79 -2.20 -3.00
N TYR A 198 16.08 -2.48 -2.80
CA TYR A 198 16.92 -1.90 -1.75
C TYR A 198 17.72 -0.68 -2.23
N ALA A 199 17.65 -0.36 -3.52
CA ALA A 199 18.38 0.77 -4.11
C ALA A 199 17.73 2.10 -3.72
N ASP A 200 18.57 3.12 -3.48
CA ASP A 200 18.16 4.49 -3.16
C ASP A 200 18.67 5.53 -4.17
N ALA A 201 19.49 5.12 -5.13
CA ALA A 201 20.18 6.00 -6.06
C ALA A 201 20.25 5.45 -7.50
N ALA A 202 20.75 6.24 -8.44
CA ALA A 202 20.83 5.85 -9.84
C ALA A 202 22.01 4.90 -10.10
N ILE A 203 21.78 3.90 -10.96
CA ILE A 203 22.82 3.03 -11.52
C ILE A 203 22.98 3.30 -13.02
N THR A 204 24.20 3.64 -13.45
CA THR A 204 24.53 3.93 -14.85
C THR A 204 25.37 2.80 -15.46
N PHE A 205 24.87 2.16 -16.51
CA PHE A 205 25.65 1.21 -17.30
C PHE A 205 26.19 1.92 -18.55
N THR A 206 27.51 1.94 -18.69
CA THR A 206 28.20 2.88 -19.60
C THR A 206 28.55 2.30 -20.97
N ASN A 207 28.67 0.98 -21.09
CA ASN A 207 29.06 0.34 -22.34
C ASN A 207 28.02 0.53 -23.44
N ALA A 208 28.51 0.63 -24.68
CA ALA A 208 27.64 0.49 -25.84
C ALA A 208 27.14 -0.97 -25.91
N ILE A 209 25.89 -1.15 -26.34
CA ILE A 209 25.27 -2.47 -26.45
C ILE A 209 24.74 -2.65 -27.86
N ASN A 210 25.14 -3.74 -28.50
CA ASN A 210 24.51 -4.21 -29.72
C ASN A 210 23.44 -5.25 -29.35
N LEU A 211 22.17 -4.91 -29.60
CA LEU A 211 20.99 -5.72 -29.26
C LEU A 211 20.87 -6.97 -30.13
N GLY A 212 21.68 -7.11 -31.18
CA GLY A 212 21.68 -8.28 -32.07
C GLY A 212 20.44 -8.34 -32.95
N ASN A 213 19.76 -9.49 -32.96
CA ASN A 213 18.69 -9.83 -33.91
C ASN A 213 17.34 -10.18 -33.27
N GLY A 214 17.09 -9.71 -32.05
CA GLY A 214 15.81 -9.92 -31.36
C GLY A 214 15.54 -8.87 -30.29
N LEU A 215 14.40 -9.02 -29.63
CA LEU A 215 13.98 -8.15 -28.53
C LEU A 215 14.73 -8.53 -27.25
N ARG A 216 15.45 -7.58 -26.64
CA ARG A 216 16.27 -7.81 -25.43
C ARG A 216 15.63 -7.23 -24.19
N GLU A 217 15.52 -8.04 -23.14
CA GLU A 217 14.90 -7.60 -21.89
C GLU A 217 15.90 -6.83 -21.02
N VAL A 218 15.53 -5.60 -20.69
CA VAL A 218 16.11 -4.84 -19.57
C VAL A 218 15.02 -4.69 -18.52
N ARG A 219 15.21 -5.41 -17.41
CA ARG A 219 14.26 -5.40 -16.28
C ARG A 219 14.76 -4.44 -15.23
N VAL A 220 13.92 -3.45 -14.88
CA VAL A 220 14.27 -2.45 -13.87
C VAL A 220 13.35 -2.55 -12.68
N ALA A 221 13.91 -2.85 -11.51
CA ALA A 221 13.14 -2.88 -10.27
C ALA A 221 12.87 -1.47 -9.73
N ARG A 222 11.71 -1.29 -9.11
CA ARG A 222 11.41 -0.09 -8.31
C ARG A 222 12.27 -0.11 -7.04
N GLY A 223 12.99 0.97 -6.75
CA GLY A 223 13.75 1.11 -5.51
C GLY A 223 13.02 1.86 -4.41
N ALA A 224 13.68 2.05 -3.28
CA ALA A 224 13.12 2.64 -2.07
C ALA A 224 12.91 4.17 -2.14
N ALA A 225 13.56 4.84 -3.10
CA ALA A 225 13.52 6.29 -3.31
C ALA A 225 13.62 6.61 -4.82
N ASN A 226 14.43 7.62 -5.20
CA ASN A 226 14.65 8.07 -6.59
C ASN A 226 15.54 7.10 -7.41
N ALA A 227 15.66 5.85 -6.98
CA ALA A 227 16.47 4.84 -7.65
C ALA A 227 15.98 4.58 -9.07
N ARG A 228 16.87 4.70 -10.04
CA ARG A 228 16.59 4.53 -11.48
C ARG A 228 17.78 3.90 -12.18
N ALA A 229 17.54 3.37 -13.37
CA ALA A 229 18.57 2.82 -14.23
C ALA A 229 18.86 3.75 -15.41
N ILE A 230 20.12 3.91 -15.77
CA ILE A 230 20.56 4.71 -16.93
C ILE A 230 21.42 3.83 -17.84
N LEU A 231 21.08 3.75 -19.12
CA LEU A 231 21.96 3.22 -20.17
C LEU A 231 22.53 4.43 -20.92
N SER A 232 23.83 4.68 -20.73
CA SER A 232 24.49 5.86 -21.34
C SER A 232 25.32 5.53 -22.58
N GLY A 233 25.68 4.27 -22.77
CA GLY A 233 26.30 3.82 -24.01
C GLY A 233 25.29 3.72 -25.15
N LYS A 234 25.80 3.81 -26.39
CA LYS A 234 24.98 3.71 -27.60
C LYS A 234 24.33 2.32 -27.68
N LEU A 235 23.02 2.29 -27.93
CA LEU A 235 22.28 1.10 -28.32
C LEU A 235 22.22 0.98 -29.84
N SER A 236 22.62 -0.17 -30.37
CA SER A 236 22.67 -0.48 -31.80
C SER A 236 22.08 -1.86 -32.08
N SER A 237 21.87 -2.22 -33.34
CA SER A 237 21.41 -3.54 -33.76
C SER A 237 22.09 -3.99 -35.05
N THR A 238 22.25 -5.31 -35.25
CA THR A 238 22.77 -5.87 -36.50
C THR A 238 21.71 -6.10 -37.57
N THR A 239 20.43 -6.12 -37.17
CA THR A 239 19.28 -6.36 -38.05
C THR A 239 18.08 -5.55 -37.59
N ASN A 240 17.04 -5.48 -38.42
CA ASN A 240 15.79 -4.79 -38.13
C ASN A 240 14.96 -5.43 -36.99
N ALA A 241 15.38 -6.59 -36.48
CA ALA A 241 14.73 -7.27 -35.36
C ALA A 241 15.37 -6.96 -33.99
N GLY A 242 16.57 -6.36 -33.96
CA GLY A 242 17.27 -6.02 -32.71
C GLY A 242 16.59 -4.85 -32.00
N GLY A 243 15.89 -5.12 -30.90
CA GLY A 243 15.06 -4.14 -30.19
C GLY A 243 15.14 -4.27 -28.66
N LEU A 244 14.40 -3.41 -27.96
CA LEU A 244 14.41 -3.31 -26.51
C LEU A 244 13.05 -3.66 -25.92
N LEU A 245 13.05 -4.53 -24.92
CA LEU A 245 11.91 -4.79 -24.04
C LEU A 245 12.22 -4.25 -22.63
N LYS A 246 11.41 -3.30 -22.18
CA LYS A 246 11.46 -2.76 -20.82
C LYS A 246 10.39 -3.41 -19.94
N THR A 247 10.83 -4.10 -18.88
CA THR A 247 10.00 -4.72 -17.84
C THR A 247 10.41 -4.24 -16.45
N GLY A 248 9.67 -4.67 -15.41
CA GLY A 248 9.84 -4.22 -14.04
C GLY A 248 9.27 -2.82 -13.79
N ALA A 249 8.77 -2.59 -12.58
CA ALA A 249 8.10 -1.35 -12.22
C ALA A 249 8.98 -0.09 -12.21
N GLY A 250 10.32 -0.22 -12.29
CA GLY A 250 11.25 0.90 -12.18
C GLY A 250 11.41 1.74 -13.45
N TYR A 251 12.14 2.85 -13.33
CA TYR A 251 12.45 3.78 -14.42
C TYR A 251 13.78 3.45 -15.10
N LEU A 252 13.76 3.28 -16.43
CA LEU A 252 14.94 3.18 -17.30
C LEU A 252 15.09 4.46 -18.13
N TYR A 253 16.27 5.06 -18.15
CA TYR A 253 16.60 6.19 -19.03
C TYR A 253 17.67 5.81 -20.08
N LEU A 254 17.34 5.95 -21.36
CA LEU A 254 18.28 5.84 -22.48
C LEU A 254 18.84 7.23 -22.79
N SER A 255 19.99 7.55 -22.21
CA SER A 255 20.53 8.92 -22.25
C SER A 255 21.34 9.23 -23.50
N ASN A 256 21.81 8.20 -24.22
CA ASN A 256 22.58 8.41 -25.45
C ASN A 256 21.68 8.95 -26.59
N PRO A 257 21.97 10.12 -27.19
CA PRO A 257 21.17 10.68 -28.26
C PRO A 257 21.30 9.93 -29.60
N ASP A 258 22.36 9.13 -29.77
CA ASP A 258 22.75 8.51 -31.04
C ASP A 258 22.39 7.00 -31.11
N ASN A 259 21.41 6.57 -30.33
CA ASN A 259 20.86 5.21 -30.44
C ASN A 259 20.33 4.96 -31.86
N ASP A 260 20.77 3.88 -32.50
CA ASP A 260 20.48 3.57 -33.92
C ASP A 260 19.93 2.16 -34.16
N TYR A 261 19.48 1.47 -33.10
CA TYR A 261 18.78 0.20 -33.24
C TYR A 261 17.41 0.37 -33.91
N THR A 262 16.99 -0.64 -34.67
CA THR A 262 15.81 -0.56 -35.55
C THR A 262 14.65 -1.48 -35.14
N GLY A 263 14.88 -2.47 -34.29
CA GLY A 263 13.82 -3.29 -33.72
C GLY A 263 12.95 -2.52 -32.74
N GLY A 264 11.76 -3.05 -32.45
CA GLY A 264 10.76 -2.38 -31.60
C GLY A 264 11.29 -2.00 -30.21
N THR A 265 10.79 -0.87 -29.70
CA THR A 265 10.98 -0.42 -28.31
C THR A 265 9.67 -0.70 -27.56
N VAL A 266 9.63 -1.78 -26.79
CA VAL A 266 8.43 -2.24 -26.07
C VAL A 266 8.51 -1.85 -24.60
N ILE A 267 7.50 -1.12 -24.11
CA ILE A 267 7.37 -0.74 -22.71
C ILE A 267 6.23 -1.55 -22.08
N ARG A 268 6.59 -2.65 -21.40
CA ARG A 268 5.62 -3.53 -20.74
C ARG A 268 5.31 -3.11 -19.31
N GLU A 269 6.32 -2.62 -18.58
CA GLU A 269 6.17 -2.20 -17.19
C GLU A 269 7.06 -1.00 -16.83
N GLY A 270 6.63 -0.27 -15.80
CA GLY A 270 7.33 0.91 -15.30
C GLY A 270 7.41 2.04 -16.32
N ALA A 271 8.50 2.80 -16.26
CA ALA A 271 8.75 3.91 -17.18
C ALA A 271 10.00 3.70 -18.03
N LEU A 272 9.93 4.14 -19.29
CA LEU A 272 11.09 4.31 -20.17
C LEU A 272 11.23 5.78 -20.55
N GLY A 273 12.38 6.37 -20.27
CA GLY A 273 12.77 7.68 -20.75
C GLY A 273 13.73 7.50 -21.91
N ILE A 274 13.56 8.31 -22.95
CA ILE A 274 14.50 8.39 -24.08
C ILE A 274 14.92 9.84 -24.26
N HIS A 275 16.16 10.06 -24.68
CA HIS A 275 16.68 11.39 -24.96
C HIS A 275 15.77 12.17 -25.94
N ALA A 276 15.56 13.47 -25.71
CA ALA A 276 14.53 14.25 -26.42
C ALA A 276 14.71 14.33 -27.95
N ASN A 277 15.95 14.26 -28.44
CA ASN A 277 16.24 14.18 -29.88
C ASN A 277 15.63 12.93 -30.54
N LEU A 278 15.39 11.86 -29.78
CA LEU A 278 14.77 10.62 -30.24
C LEU A 278 13.23 10.69 -30.26
N TYR A 279 12.61 11.70 -29.64
CA TYR A 279 11.16 11.92 -29.79
C TYR A 279 10.79 12.25 -31.24
N HIS A 280 11.69 12.93 -31.93
CA HIS A 280 11.50 13.49 -33.27
C HIS A 280 12.07 12.60 -34.39
N ASN A 281 12.97 11.67 -34.06
CA ASN A 281 13.62 10.83 -35.06
C ASN A 281 12.64 9.75 -35.57
N SER A 282 12.16 9.93 -36.79
CA SER A 282 11.30 9.01 -37.54
C SER A 282 12.02 7.77 -38.10
N GLY A 283 13.29 7.56 -37.73
CA GLY A 283 14.22 6.81 -38.58
C GLY A 283 14.55 5.36 -38.25
N ALA A 284 14.21 4.78 -37.09
CA ALA A 284 14.73 3.44 -36.76
C ALA A 284 13.72 2.47 -36.15
N SER A 285 13.14 2.75 -34.97
CA SER A 285 12.27 1.80 -34.25
C SER A 285 10.82 2.26 -34.12
N ASN A 286 9.92 1.29 -34.01
CA ASN A 286 8.54 1.49 -33.59
C ASN A 286 8.44 1.50 -32.05
N LEU A 287 7.74 2.47 -31.46
CA LEU A 287 7.50 2.54 -30.02
C LEU A 287 6.18 1.82 -29.67
N GLN A 288 6.23 0.85 -28.77
CA GLN A 288 5.10 0.00 -28.41
C GLN A 288 4.79 0.14 -26.91
N LEU A 289 3.58 0.57 -26.60
CA LEU A 289 3.04 0.64 -25.25
C LEU A 289 2.25 -0.65 -24.97
N ASP A 290 2.78 -1.45 -24.04
CA ASP A 290 2.32 -2.82 -23.72
C ASP A 290 2.12 -3.00 -22.20
N GLY A 291 1.88 -1.89 -21.48
CA GLY A 291 1.56 -1.83 -20.07
C GLY A 291 2.23 -0.66 -19.34
N GLY A 292 3.43 -0.25 -19.77
CA GLY A 292 4.17 0.84 -19.13
C GLY A 292 3.90 2.22 -19.73
N VAL A 293 4.70 3.20 -19.30
CA VAL A 293 4.62 4.59 -19.77
C VAL A 293 5.95 5.07 -20.36
N LEU A 294 5.87 5.95 -21.36
CA LEU A 294 7.02 6.72 -21.84
C LEU A 294 7.19 7.96 -20.95
N MET A 295 8.34 8.10 -20.29
CA MET A 295 8.73 9.31 -19.58
C MET A 295 9.29 10.33 -20.57
N ILE A 296 8.62 11.48 -20.70
CA ILE A 296 8.94 12.52 -21.67
C ILE A 296 9.59 13.75 -21.01
N ASP A 297 10.52 14.35 -21.74
CA ASP A 297 11.25 15.58 -21.39
C ASP A 297 11.27 16.53 -22.59
N GLY A 298 10.11 17.10 -22.88
CA GLY A 298 9.88 18.06 -23.95
C GLY A 298 8.57 17.78 -24.68
N LEU A 299 8.57 18.09 -25.98
CA LEU A 299 7.48 17.82 -26.91
C LEU A 299 7.65 16.44 -27.55
N PHE A 300 6.72 15.53 -27.28
CA PHE A 300 6.62 14.24 -27.96
C PHE A 300 5.68 14.33 -29.16
N ARG A 301 6.17 13.94 -30.35
CA ARG A 301 5.40 13.92 -31.61
C ARG A 301 5.72 12.69 -32.44
N ARG A 302 4.79 11.73 -32.49
CA ARG A 302 4.82 10.60 -33.42
C ARG A 302 3.43 10.28 -33.94
N SER A 303 3.33 9.86 -35.20
CA SER A 303 2.08 9.32 -35.75
C SER A 303 1.78 7.96 -35.16
N THR A 304 0.50 7.63 -34.99
CA THR A 304 0.06 6.31 -34.58
C THR A 304 0.25 5.30 -35.72
N GLY A 305 0.79 4.12 -35.44
CA GLY A 305 0.96 3.04 -36.41
C GLY A 305 2.09 2.05 -36.05
N THR A 306 2.24 1.02 -36.88
CA THR A 306 3.16 -0.11 -36.65
C THR A 306 4.55 0.06 -37.26
N GLY A 307 4.75 1.08 -38.09
CA GLY A 307 6.00 1.36 -38.81
C GLY A 307 7.10 2.00 -37.96
N ALA A 308 8.30 2.07 -38.51
CA ALA A 308 9.43 2.77 -37.91
C ALA A 308 9.08 4.26 -37.67
N GLY A 309 9.51 4.82 -36.53
CA GLY A 309 9.22 6.21 -36.17
C GLY A 309 7.78 6.47 -35.72
N GLN A 310 6.93 5.45 -35.68
CA GLN A 310 5.55 5.54 -35.20
C GLN A 310 5.43 5.08 -33.73
N ILE A 311 4.25 5.30 -33.16
CA ILE A 311 3.85 4.79 -31.84
C ILE A 311 2.61 3.92 -31.99
N GLN A 312 2.52 2.83 -31.23
CA GLN A 312 1.31 2.03 -31.11
C GLN A 312 1.08 1.56 -29.68
N TRP A 313 -0.18 1.24 -29.39
CA TRP A 313 -0.58 0.51 -28.19
C TRP A 313 -0.86 -0.92 -28.59
N THR A 314 -0.07 -1.85 -28.05
CA THR A 314 -0.31 -3.30 -28.15
C THR A 314 -1.07 -3.83 -26.94
N GLY A 315 -1.06 -3.06 -25.84
CA GLY A 315 -1.89 -3.21 -24.66
C GLY A 315 -2.18 -1.84 -24.04
N SER A 316 -2.37 -1.79 -22.72
CA SER A 316 -2.49 -0.52 -22.01
C SER A 316 -1.19 0.28 -22.04
N GLY A 317 -1.23 1.59 -21.78
CA GLY A 317 0.00 2.37 -21.60
C GLY A 317 -0.19 3.85 -21.89
N GLY A 318 0.88 4.64 -21.76
CA GLY A 318 0.81 6.07 -22.06
C GLY A 318 2.07 6.83 -21.67
N PHE A 319 1.93 7.92 -20.91
CA PHE A 319 2.99 8.93 -20.77
C PHE A 319 3.15 9.45 -19.35
N ALA A 320 4.38 9.77 -18.97
CA ALA A 320 4.70 10.47 -17.73
C ALA A 320 5.63 11.66 -18.06
N ALA A 321 5.59 12.72 -17.26
CA ALA A 321 6.45 13.89 -17.48
C ALA A 321 7.65 13.85 -16.52
N LEU A 322 8.87 13.97 -17.07
CA LEU A 322 10.09 13.94 -16.27
C LEU A 322 10.15 15.13 -15.30
N SER A 323 9.81 16.32 -15.77
CA SER A 323 9.78 17.57 -14.99
C SER A 323 8.82 18.58 -15.62
N GLY A 324 8.30 19.55 -14.87
CA GLY A 324 7.48 20.63 -15.42
C GLY A 324 6.27 20.16 -16.24
N GLU A 325 5.80 20.96 -17.19
CA GLU A 325 4.73 20.55 -18.10
C GLU A 325 5.31 20.05 -19.43
N GLN A 326 4.94 18.84 -19.83
CA GLN A 326 5.50 18.16 -21.01
C GLN A 326 4.42 17.76 -21.99
N THR A 327 4.60 18.08 -23.28
CA THR A 327 3.50 17.99 -24.25
C THR A 327 3.55 16.70 -25.06
N VAL A 328 2.41 16.02 -25.16
CA VAL A 328 2.19 14.88 -26.04
C VAL A 328 1.24 15.27 -27.17
N ARG A 329 1.65 15.05 -28.42
CA ARG A 329 0.80 15.19 -29.60
C ARG A 329 0.91 13.97 -30.52
N LEU A 330 -0.21 13.33 -30.82
CA LEU A 330 -0.26 12.15 -31.70
C LEU A 330 -0.33 12.55 -33.18
N GLY A 331 0.85 12.77 -33.76
CA GLY A 331 1.08 13.15 -35.15
C GLY A 331 1.42 14.63 -35.33
N ASN A 332 1.24 15.13 -36.55
CA ASN A 332 1.66 16.49 -36.92
C ASN A 332 0.63 17.58 -36.60
N SER A 333 -0.63 17.23 -36.32
CA SER A 333 -1.71 18.16 -35.97
C SER A 333 -2.35 17.79 -34.64
N ALA A 334 -3.07 18.73 -34.01
CA ALA A 334 -3.84 18.51 -32.78
C ALA A 334 -5.24 17.91 -33.05
N SER A 335 -5.43 17.26 -34.21
CA SER A 335 -6.72 16.69 -34.63
C SER A 335 -7.28 15.69 -33.62
N THR A 336 -8.60 15.65 -33.49
CA THR A 336 -9.27 14.67 -32.63
C THR A 336 -9.01 13.24 -33.10
N ARG A 337 -8.65 12.36 -32.16
CA ARG A 337 -8.53 10.91 -32.36
C ARG A 337 -9.69 10.20 -31.67
N THR A 338 -10.28 9.22 -32.36
CA THR A 338 -11.27 8.32 -31.76
C THR A 338 -10.55 7.19 -31.05
N TRP A 339 -10.94 6.84 -29.82
CA TRP A 339 -10.28 5.83 -28.99
C TRP A 339 -9.95 4.54 -29.73
N GLU A 340 -10.94 3.95 -30.40
CA GLU A 340 -10.82 2.68 -31.14
C GLU A 340 -9.88 2.76 -32.36
N SER A 341 -9.48 3.96 -32.79
CA SER A 341 -8.53 4.10 -33.90
C SER A 341 -7.08 3.83 -33.52
N PHE A 342 -6.76 3.76 -32.22
CA PHE A 342 -5.38 3.58 -31.76
C PHE A 342 -5.22 2.74 -30.49
N MET A 343 -6.29 2.53 -29.71
CA MET A 343 -6.26 1.69 -28.51
C MET A 343 -6.85 0.30 -28.77
N PRO A 344 -6.20 -0.78 -28.31
CA PRO A 344 -6.80 -2.11 -28.29
C PRO A 344 -8.08 -2.16 -27.42
N ALA A 345 -8.98 -3.09 -27.75
CA ALA A 345 -10.17 -3.33 -26.95
C ALA A 345 -9.80 -3.70 -25.50
N GLY A 346 -10.44 -3.03 -24.52
CA GLY A 346 -10.17 -3.22 -23.10
C GLY A 346 -8.87 -2.57 -22.58
N ALA A 347 -8.03 -2.00 -23.44
CA ALA A 347 -6.83 -1.30 -23.03
C ALA A 347 -7.13 0.07 -22.40
N GLU A 348 -6.21 0.52 -21.55
CA GLU A 348 -6.32 1.77 -20.79
C GLU A 348 -5.24 2.76 -21.22
N LEU A 349 -5.59 4.06 -21.26
CA LEU A 349 -4.62 5.14 -21.42
C LEU A 349 -4.03 5.48 -20.04
N ARG A 350 -2.70 5.45 -19.91
CA ARG A 350 -2.02 5.63 -18.62
C ARG A 350 -1.27 6.96 -18.55
N PHE A 351 -1.35 7.63 -17.41
CA PHE A 351 -0.53 8.80 -17.11
C PHE A 351 0.14 8.69 -15.75
N GLY A 352 1.28 9.35 -15.62
CA GLY A 352 2.03 9.41 -14.37
C GLY A 352 2.95 8.21 -14.14
N HIS A 353 3.85 8.39 -13.19
CA HIS A 353 4.80 7.40 -12.68
C HIS A 353 5.33 7.91 -11.33
N TYR A 354 5.70 7.03 -10.40
CA TYR A 354 6.20 7.45 -9.06
C TYR A 354 7.51 8.26 -9.08
N GLN A 355 8.16 8.39 -10.25
CA GLN A 355 9.34 9.25 -10.47
C GLN A 355 9.07 10.39 -11.45
N ALA A 356 7.82 10.57 -11.88
CA ALA A 356 7.44 11.75 -12.63
C ALA A 356 7.50 12.96 -11.68
N GLU A 357 8.11 14.06 -12.12
CA GLU A 357 8.13 15.31 -11.37
C GLU A 357 7.29 16.41 -12.02
N GLY A 358 6.58 16.08 -13.10
CA GLY A 358 5.83 17.00 -13.92
C GLY A 358 4.45 16.48 -14.33
N SER A 359 3.74 17.30 -15.10
CA SER A 359 2.42 17.01 -15.67
C SER A 359 2.51 16.82 -17.18
N VAL A 360 1.76 15.86 -17.73
CA VAL A 360 1.63 15.69 -19.18
C VAL A 360 0.56 16.64 -19.72
N ILE A 361 0.90 17.53 -20.64
CA ILE A 361 -0.08 18.23 -21.48
C ILE A 361 -0.48 17.31 -22.63
N TRP A 362 -1.72 16.83 -22.60
CA TRP A 362 -2.29 16.08 -23.70
C TRP A 362 -2.89 17.04 -24.74
N ASP A 363 -2.13 17.29 -25.82
CA ASP A 363 -2.46 18.23 -26.89
C ASP A 363 -2.99 17.50 -28.13
N THR A 364 -3.83 16.49 -27.92
CA THR A 364 -4.56 15.78 -28.97
C THR A 364 -6.03 15.72 -28.58
N GLY A 365 -6.95 16.17 -29.44
CA GLY A 365 -8.38 15.99 -29.14
C GLY A 365 -8.70 14.50 -28.97
N LEU A 366 -9.56 14.14 -28.01
CA LEU A 366 -9.84 12.74 -27.72
C LEU A 366 -11.36 12.49 -27.75
N ASN A 367 -11.79 11.58 -28.61
CA ASN A 367 -13.17 11.11 -28.70
C ASN A 367 -13.27 9.68 -28.14
N LEU A 368 -13.97 9.53 -27.01
CA LEU A 368 -14.17 8.26 -26.33
C LEU A 368 -15.15 7.33 -27.07
N GLY A 369 -15.99 7.87 -27.96
CA GLY A 369 -17.04 7.14 -28.65
C GLY A 369 -18.22 6.82 -27.73
N SER A 370 -18.66 5.56 -27.71
CA SER A 370 -19.81 5.06 -26.94
C SER A 370 -19.47 3.93 -25.95
N GLY A 371 -18.21 3.46 -25.93
CA GLY A 371 -17.79 2.38 -25.04
C GLY A 371 -17.39 2.85 -23.64
N SER A 372 -17.05 1.87 -22.79
CA SER A 372 -16.40 2.12 -21.50
C SER A 372 -14.89 2.30 -21.71
N ARG A 373 -14.34 3.43 -21.28
CA ARG A 373 -12.92 3.81 -21.45
C ARG A 373 -12.28 4.09 -20.11
N THR A 374 -11.06 3.62 -19.92
CA THR A 374 -10.32 3.86 -18.68
C THR A 374 -9.09 4.71 -18.93
N ILE A 375 -9.00 5.82 -18.19
CA ILE A 375 -7.77 6.59 -18.03
C ILE A 375 -7.23 6.27 -16.64
N ARG A 376 -6.04 5.67 -16.58
CA ARG A 376 -5.38 5.29 -15.33
C ARG A 376 -4.29 6.30 -14.97
N LEU A 377 -4.26 6.72 -13.72
CA LEU A 377 -3.38 7.77 -13.20
C LEU A 377 -2.54 7.23 -12.05
N LEU A 378 -1.24 7.55 -12.03
CA LEU A 378 -0.33 7.08 -10.99
C LEU A 378 0.49 8.24 -10.42
N TRP A 379 0.22 8.53 -9.15
CA TRP A 379 0.84 9.62 -8.40
C TRP A 379 1.58 9.13 -7.15
N ASP A 380 2.69 9.80 -6.84
CA ASP A 380 3.38 9.75 -5.54
C ASP A 380 3.39 11.15 -4.93
N GLU A 381 3.32 11.21 -3.61
CA GLU A 381 2.69 12.17 -2.69
C GLU A 381 3.15 13.66 -2.72
N ALA A 382 3.74 14.16 -3.80
CA ALA A 382 4.07 15.57 -3.93
C ALA A 382 4.09 15.98 -5.40
N LYS A 383 3.30 17.02 -5.76
CA LYS A 383 3.57 18.09 -6.76
C LYS A 383 2.38 18.36 -7.71
N SER A 384 1.83 19.58 -7.67
CA SER A 384 0.88 20.18 -8.65
C SER A 384 -0.61 19.91 -8.42
N GLU A 385 -1.39 20.98 -8.18
CA GLU A 385 -2.87 20.98 -8.23
C GLU A 385 -3.41 20.64 -9.63
N LEU A 386 -2.55 20.60 -10.64
CA LEU A 386 -2.91 20.46 -12.04
C LEU A 386 -2.95 19.00 -12.53
N GLY A 387 -2.49 18.04 -11.69
CA GLY A 387 -2.59 16.60 -11.91
C GLY A 387 -1.50 15.98 -12.79
N ASP A 388 -1.57 14.67 -13.01
CA ASP A 388 -0.66 13.86 -13.84
C ASP A 388 -0.77 14.23 -15.32
N VAL A 389 -1.98 14.61 -15.73
CA VAL A 389 -2.30 14.97 -17.11
C VAL A 389 -3.25 16.15 -17.17
N ARG A 390 -2.98 17.07 -18.10
CA ARG A 390 -3.82 18.22 -18.45
C ARG A 390 -4.29 18.10 -19.88
N PHE A 391 -5.59 18.00 -20.07
CA PHE A 391 -6.22 18.07 -21.39
C PHE A 391 -6.38 19.53 -21.80
N THR A 392 -5.70 19.93 -22.87
CA THR A 392 -5.79 21.26 -23.50
C THR A 392 -6.61 21.24 -24.78
N ARG A 393 -7.21 20.10 -25.10
CA ARG A 393 -8.11 19.88 -26.22
C ARG A 393 -9.39 19.22 -25.72
N GLU A 394 -10.46 19.47 -26.46
CA GLU A 394 -11.79 18.98 -26.12
C GLU A 394 -11.82 17.45 -25.98
N LEU A 395 -12.34 16.98 -24.84
CA LEU A 395 -12.82 15.62 -24.68
C LEU A 395 -14.21 15.50 -25.31
N ARG A 396 -14.44 14.41 -26.05
CA ARG A 396 -15.72 14.12 -26.70
C ARG A 396 -16.21 12.74 -26.33
N ALA A 397 -17.51 12.58 -26.17
CA ALA A 397 -18.15 11.31 -25.86
C ALA A 397 -19.64 11.37 -26.21
N SER A 398 -20.24 10.22 -26.51
CA SER A 398 -21.70 10.09 -26.66
C SER A 398 -22.38 9.75 -25.32
N ALA A 399 -23.71 9.91 -25.25
CA ALA A 399 -24.55 9.53 -24.11
C ALA A 399 -24.34 8.11 -23.57
N ALA A 400 -23.99 7.16 -24.43
CA ALA A 400 -23.77 5.77 -24.02
C ALA A 400 -22.38 5.52 -23.40
N ALA A 401 -21.45 6.46 -23.53
CA ALA A 401 -20.08 6.28 -23.07
C ALA A 401 -19.98 6.27 -21.53
N VAL A 402 -19.04 5.47 -21.05
CA VAL A 402 -18.60 5.49 -19.64
C VAL A 402 -17.13 5.88 -19.61
N LEU A 403 -16.79 6.92 -18.84
CA LEU A 403 -15.40 7.29 -18.58
C LEU A 403 -15.02 6.84 -17.17
N ASN A 404 -14.07 5.92 -17.05
CA ASN A 404 -13.45 5.56 -15.79
C ASN A 404 -12.12 6.32 -15.65
N ILE A 405 -11.98 7.07 -14.57
CA ILE A 405 -10.73 7.69 -14.15
C ILE A 405 -10.29 6.96 -12.88
N GLU A 406 -9.23 6.20 -12.98
CA GLU A 406 -8.81 5.26 -11.94
C GLU A 406 -7.37 5.49 -11.50
N GLY A 407 -7.07 5.25 -10.22
CA GLY A 407 -5.71 5.27 -9.70
C GLY A 407 -5.54 6.26 -8.56
N SER A 408 -4.35 6.83 -8.40
CA SER A 408 -4.03 7.74 -7.30
C SER A 408 -3.76 9.18 -7.70
N GLY A 409 -3.73 9.44 -9.00
CA GLY A 409 -3.41 10.74 -9.56
C GLY A 409 -4.63 11.58 -9.91
N SER A 410 -4.42 12.69 -10.60
CA SER A 410 -5.48 13.62 -11.01
C SER A 410 -5.42 13.94 -12.51
N LEU A 411 -6.60 14.04 -13.14
CA LEU A 411 -6.78 14.52 -14.50
C LEU A 411 -7.32 15.95 -14.45
N GLY A 412 -6.59 16.88 -15.06
CA GLY A 412 -7.04 18.25 -15.25
C GLY A 412 -7.60 18.49 -16.66
N THR A 413 -8.68 19.26 -16.78
CA THR A 413 -9.09 19.83 -18.07
C THR A 413 -9.28 21.34 -17.96
N GLY A 414 -8.58 22.06 -18.85
CA GLY A 414 -8.58 23.53 -18.92
C GLY A 414 -9.51 24.09 -19.98
N VAL A 415 -10.27 23.23 -20.66
CA VAL A 415 -11.05 23.56 -21.86
C VAL A 415 -12.53 23.27 -21.69
N ASN A 416 -13.34 24.01 -22.44
CA ASN A 416 -14.78 23.75 -22.50
C ASN A 416 -15.05 22.45 -23.29
N ASN A 417 -15.53 21.41 -22.61
CA ASN A 417 -15.86 20.12 -23.23
C ASN A 417 -17.32 20.11 -23.70
N ALA A 418 -17.62 20.90 -24.73
CA ALA A 418 -18.98 21.12 -25.22
C ALA A 418 -19.62 19.89 -25.88
N ASN A 419 -18.81 18.96 -26.39
CA ASN A 419 -19.24 17.72 -27.02
C ASN A 419 -18.98 16.48 -26.15
N PHE A 420 -18.85 16.66 -24.84
CA PHE A 420 -18.71 15.56 -23.88
C PHE A 420 -20.07 15.21 -23.27
N GLU A 421 -20.73 14.20 -23.83
CA GLU A 421 -22.07 13.78 -23.40
C GLU A 421 -22.05 12.45 -22.64
N ALA A 422 -20.91 12.02 -22.07
CA ALA A 422 -20.80 10.70 -21.44
C ALA A 422 -21.89 10.49 -20.36
N GLY A 423 -22.67 9.41 -20.45
CA GLY A 423 -23.74 9.13 -19.49
C GLY A 423 -23.23 8.90 -18.07
N THR A 424 -22.00 8.41 -17.92
CA THR A 424 -21.40 8.16 -16.60
C THR A 424 -19.91 8.48 -16.58
N ILE A 425 -19.49 9.16 -15.50
CA ILE A 425 -18.09 9.30 -15.12
C ILE A 425 -17.88 8.55 -13.80
N ASN A 426 -16.95 7.60 -13.78
CA ASN A 426 -16.55 6.90 -12.57
C ASN A 426 -15.17 7.41 -12.15
N LEU A 427 -15.07 7.99 -10.95
CA LEU A 427 -13.82 8.35 -10.31
C LEU A 427 -13.53 7.30 -9.23
N ARG A 428 -12.38 6.62 -9.33
CA ARG A 428 -11.96 5.58 -8.39
C ARG A 428 -10.55 5.91 -7.92
N GLY A 429 -10.42 6.38 -6.67
CA GLY A 429 -9.19 6.89 -6.06
C GLY A 429 -8.56 8.13 -6.69
N ALA A 430 -8.87 8.41 -7.95
CA ALA A 430 -8.30 9.48 -8.74
C ALA A 430 -9.10 10.78 -8.67
N GLY A 431 -8.42 11.88 -9.00
CA GLY A 431 -8.96 13.22 -9.10
C GLY A 431 -9.44 13.61 -10.51
N LEU A 432 -10.48 14.44 -10.58
CA LEU A 432 -10.87 15.20 -11.77
C LEU A 432 -10.90 16.70 -11.43
N THR A 433 -10.02 17.48 -12.04
CA THR A 433 -9.92 18.94 -11.84
C THR A 433 -10.43 19.70 -13.06
N LEU A 434 -11.41 20.58 -12.84
CA LEU A 434 -11.88 21.56 -13.81
C LEU A 434 -11.31 22.94 -13.42
N TYR A 435 -10.47 23.53 -14.27
CA TYR A 435 -9.82 24.82 -14.02
C TYR A 435 -9.85 25.69 -15.28
N GLY A 436 -9.54 26.99 -15.20
CA GLY A 436 -9.50 27.86 -16.39
C GLY A 436 -10.85 27.82 -17.13
N ASP A 437 -10.88 27.52 -18.42
CA ASP A 437 -12.14 27.33 -19.18
C ASP A 437 -12.74 25.92 -19.09
N GLY A 438 -12.15 25.04 -18.27
CA GLY A 438 -12.56 23.68 -17.98
C GLY A 438 -14.03 23.55 -17.55
N ARG A 439 -14.87 22.98 -18.41
CA ARG A 439 -16.28 22.70 -18.09
C ARG A 439 -16.75 21.40 -18.74
N MET A 440 -17.72 20.75 -18.12
CA MET A 440 -18.59 19.75 -18.75
C MET A 440 -19.84 20.50 -19.19
N ALA A 441 -19.85 21.04 -20.41
CA ALA A 441 -20.91 21.97 -20.84
C ALA A 441 -22.20 21.29 -21.32
N LYS A 442 -22.22 19.95 -21.38
CA LYS A 442 -23.42 19.13 -21.55
C LYS A 442 -23.48 18.11 -20.42
N ALA A 443 -24.69 17.67 -20.07
CA ALA A 443 -24.92 16.78 -18.94
C ALA A 443 -24.14 15.47 -19.09
N ALA A 444 -23.17 15.24 -18.20
CA ALA A 444 -22.95 13.88 -17.73
C ALA A 444 -24.16 13.51 -16.88
N SER A 445 -24.76 12.34 -17.10
CA SER A 445 -25.97 11.99 -16.34
C SER A 445 -25.64 11.74 -14.87
N THR A 446 -24.46 11.18 -14.58
CA THR A 446 -24.03 10.84 -13.21
C THR A 446 -22.50 10.79 -13.08
N ILE A 447 -21.99 11.27 -11.94
CA ILE A 447 -20.60 11.07 -11.49
C ILE A 447 -20.64 10.14 -10.27
N ASN A 448 -19.97 8.98 -10.36
CA ASN A 448 -19.79 8.07 -9.24
C ASN A 448 -18.37 8.25 -8.69
N MET A 449 -18.24 8.51 -7.40
CA MET A 449 -16.95 8.78 -6.75
C MET A 449 -16.73 7.75 -5.66
N GLN A 450 -15.59 7.05 -5.72
CA GLN A 450 -15.23 6.06 -4.70
C GLN A 450 -13.73 5.96 -4.39
N ALA A 451 -13.42 5.30 -3.28
CA ALA A 451 -12.07 4.85 -2.92
C ALA A 451 -11.02 5.98 -2.81
N GLY A 452 -11.43 7.15 -2.32
CA GLY A 452 -10.58 8.32 -2.15
C GLY A 452 -10.64 9.32 -3.31
N ALA A 453 -11.54 9.12 -4.28
CA ALA A 453 -11.67 9.99 -5.44
C ALA A 453 -11.96 11.47 -5.08
N GLU A 454 -11.41 12.38 -5.88
CA GLU A 454 -11.62 13.83 -5.73
C GLU A 454 -12.27 14.44 -6.99
N LEU A 455 -13.26 15.30 -6.79
CA LEU A 455 -13.79 16.17 -7.85
C LEU A 455 -13.52 17.62 -7.48
N PHE A 456 -12.67 18.29 -8.25
CA PHE A 456 -12.22 19.65 -7.96
C PHE A 456 -12.73 20.66 -9.00
N SER A 457 -13.61 21.56 -8.58
CA SER A 457 -14.04 22.75 -9.33
C SER A 457 -13.19 23.95 -8.90
N ASN A 458 -12.21 24.32 -9.71
CA ASN A 458 -11.30 25.43 -9.44
C ASN A 458 -11.69 26.70 -10.23
N ASN A 459 -12.25 27.70 -9.52
CA ASN A 459 -12.69 28.97 -10.12
C ASN A 459 -11.72 30.13 -9.91
N GLU A 460 -10.51 29.88 -9.41
CA GLU A 460 -9.54 30.92 -9.09
C GLU A 460 -9.19 31.78 -10.31
N GLY A 461 -8.88 31.15 -11.45
CA GLY A 461 -8.54 31.85 -12.70
C GLY A 461 -9.73 32.28 -13.56
N ALA A 462 -10.88 31.62 -13.44
CA ALA A 462 -12.09 31.95 -14.18
C ALA A 462 -13.35 31.51 -13.42
N ALA A 463 -14.31 32.41 -13.27
CA ALA A 463 -15.50 32.18 -12.44
C ALA A 463 -16.68 31.63 -13.25
N TYR A 464 -17.00 30.35 -13.03
CA TYR A 464 -18.16 29.68 -13.61
C TYR A 464 -19.01 29.04 -12.52
N SER A 465 -20.32 29.10 -12.68
CA SER A 465 -21.32 28.56 -11.73
C SER A 465 -21.93 27.24 -12.20
N ASN A 466 -21.37 26.67 -13.28
CA ASN A 466 -21.88 25.49 -13.97
C ASN A 466 -20.74 24.66 -14.59
N ARG A 467 -19.61 24.51 -13.90
CA ARG A 467 -18.49 23.71 -14.42
C ARG A 467 -18.85 22.23 -14.58
N LEU A 468 -19.71 21.71 -13.70
CA LEU A 468 -20.14 20.31 -13.67
C LEU A 468 -21.42 20.03 -14.47
N HIS A 469 -22.01 21.07 -15.08
CA HIS A 469 -23.38 21.10 -15.62
C HIS A 469 -24.46 20.97 -14.53
N ASP A 470 -25.44 21.88 -14.60
CA ASP A 470 -26.57 21.91 -13.67
C ASP A 470 -27.37 20.59 -13.79
N GLY A 471 -27.64 19.94 -12.66
CA GLY A 471 -28.41 18.70 -12.62
C GLY A 471 -27.60 17.39 -12.71
N THR A 472 -26.27 17.45 -12.88
CA THR A 472 -25.42 16.26 -12.79
C THR A 472 -25.55 15.60 -11.41
N ALA A 473 -26.01 14.35 -11.35
CA ALA A 473 -26.09 13.63 -10.08
C ALA A 473 -24.70 13.17 -9.63
N ILE A 474 -24.39 13.27 -8.33
CA ILE A 474 -23.11 12.86 -7.77
C ILE A 474 -23.35 11.85 -6.67
N ASN A 475 -22.75 10.67 -6.79
CA ASN A 475 -22.80 9.62 -5.78
C ASN A 475 -21.43 9.55 -5.09
N MET A 476 -21.41 9.74 -3.77
CA MET A 476 -20.20 9.81 -2.97
C MET A 476 -20.06 8.56 -2.08
N ASN A 477 -18.90 7.90 -2.17
CA ASN A 477 -18.52 6.78 -1.33
C ASN A 477 -17.04 6.89 -0.93
N ALA A 478 -16.71 7.32 0.28
CA ALA A 478 -15.32 7.57 0.67
C ALA A 478 -14.60 8.52 -0.32
N SER A 479 -15.16 9.73 -0.52
CA SER A 479 -14.73 10.63 -1.61
C SER A 479 -14.84 12.10 -1.23
N ARG A 480 -14.19 12.97 -2.00
CA ARG A 480 -14.13 14.42 -1.74
C ARG A 480 -14.60 15.27 -2.92
N ILE A 481 -15.47 16.24 -2.66
CA ILE A 481 -15.72 17.37 -3.57
C ILE A 481 -14.96 18.58 -3.06
N ARG A 482 -14.15 19.21 -3.91
CA ARG A 482 -13.48 20.47 -3.62
C ARG A 482 -14.01 21.55 -4.55
N LEU A 483 -14.37 22.68 -3.98
CA LEU A 483 -14.75 23.88 -4.72
C LEU A 483 -13.88 25.02 -4.25
N ARG A 484 -13.13 25.62 -5.16
CA ARG A 484 -12.41 26.86 -4.91
C ARG A 484 -13.12 28.00 -5.63
N GLY A 485 -13.43 29.05 -4.88
CA GLY A 485 -14.12 30.25 -5.34
C GLY A 485 -13.24 31.16 -6.21
N ASN A 486 -13.70 32.39 -6.39
CA ASN A 486 -12.99 33.42 -7.15
C ASN A 486 -12.94 34.72 -6.33
N ALA A 487 -11.84 35.46 -6.39
CA ALA A 487 -11.69 36.69 -5.60
C ALA A 487 -12.71 37.79 -5.97
N GLY A 488 -13.04 37.92 -7.25
CA GLY A 488 -13.82 39.04 -7.79
C GLY A 488 -15.28 38.74 -8.13
N LYS A 489 -15.70 37.47 -8.09
CA LYS A 489 -17.07 37.07 -8.46
C LYS A 489 -17.58 35.95 -7.57
N ALA A 490 -18.81 36.09 -7.10
CA ALA A 490 -19.50 35.01 -6.41
C ALA A 490 -19.70 33.80 -7.33
N VAL A 491 -19.46 32.60 -6.80
CA VAL A 491 -19.63 31.34 -7.51
C VAL A 491 -20.57 30.44 -6.73
N THR A 492 -21.65 29.99 -7.39
CA THR A 492 -22.51 28.93 -6.87
C THR A 492 -22.55 27.80 -7.87
N GLU A 493 -21.85 26.71 -7.61
CA GLU A 493 -21.92 25.53 -8.48
C GLU A 493 -23.21 24.76 -8.21
N GLN A 494 -24.03 24.54 -9.24
CA GLN A 494 -25.27 23.76 -9.12
C GLN A 494 -25.08 22.33 -9.60
N VAL A 495 -25.52 21.36 -8.79
CA VAL A 495 -25.49 19.94 -9.11
C VAL A 495 -26.87 19.32 -8.91
N GLY A 496 -27.09 18.13 -9.48
CA GLY A 496 -28.30 17.34 -9.27
C GLY A 496 -28.37 16.75 -7.87
N ASN A 497 -28.89 15.53 -7.76
CA ASN A 497 -28.91 14.82 -6.49
C ASN A 497 -27.50 14.50 -6.03
N LEU A 498 -27.16 14.89 -4.81
CA LEU A 498 -25.95 14.50 -4.10
C LEU A 498 -26.28 13.32 -3.18
N ARG A 499 -25.71 12.14 -3.43
CA ARG A 499 -25.99 10.93 -2.65
C ARG A 499 -24.80 10.54 -1.79
N ILE A 500 -25.05 10.28 -0.51
CA ILE A 500 -24.05 9.74 0.42
C ILE A 500 -24.28 8.23 0.56
N GLU A 501 -23.52 7.45 -0.19
CA GLU A 501 -23.73 6.00 -0.32
C GLU A 501 -23.05 5.22 0.81
N SER A 502 -21.75 5.48 1.06
CA SER A 502 -20.98 4.86 2.15
C SER A 502 -19.69 5.66 2.44
N GLY A 503 -18.85 5.16 3.36
CA GLY A 503 -17.53 5.71 3.67
C GLY A 503 -17.52 7.11 4.30
N ALA A 504 -16.33 7.63 4.53
CA ALA A 504 -16.12 9.00 4.99
C ALA A 504 -16.01 9.97 3.81
N ASN A 505 -17.01 10.83 3.64
CA ASN A 505 -17.07 11.78 2.53
C ASN A 505 -16.76 13.20 2.98
N GLU A 506 -16.24 14.01 2.07
CA GLU A 506 -15.84 15.38 2.36
C GLU A 506 -16.34 16.34 1.28
N ILE A 507 -16.77 17.53 1.73
CA ILE A 507 -16.96 18.69 0.86
C ILE A 507 -16.11 19.82 1.43
N GLN A 508 -15.21 20.35 0.59
CA GLN A 508 -14.33 21.45 0.92
C GLN A 508 -14.69 22.66 0.04
N ILE A 509 -15.07 23.77 0.66
CA ILE A 509 -15.43 25.01 -0.04
C ILE A 509 -14.46 26.12 0.37
N GLU A 510 -13.49 26.41 -0.50
CA GLU A 510 -12.46 27.43 -0.30
C GLU A 510 -12.94 28.76 -0.88
N ARG A 511 -13.25 29.73 -0.03
CA ARG A 511 -13.52 31.11 -0.46
C ARG A 511 -12.20 31.83 -0.73
N ILE A 512 -12.14 32.57 -1.85
CA ILE A 512 -11.04 33.47 -2.16
C ILE A 512 -11.53 34.91 -1.99
N GLY A 513 -10.83 35.70 -1.18
CA GLY A 513 -11.24 37.08 -0.90
C GLY A 513 -12.57 37.16 -0.14
N THR A 514 -13.40 38.14 -0.49
CA THR A 514 -14.71 38.38 0.15
C THR A 514 -15.89 37.82 -0.65
N SER A 515 -15.65 37.32 -1.87
CA SER A 515 -16.67 36.79 -2.75
C SER A 515 -17.20 35.44 -2.24
N ALA A 516 -18.51 35.23 -2.34
CA ALA A 516 -19.13 33.98 -1.94
C ALA A 516 -18.71 32.81 -2.85
N ALA A 517 -18.56 31.64 -2.25
CA ALA A 517 -18.41 30.37 -2.93
C ALA A 517 -19.33 29.37 -2.23
N ASP A 518 -20.23 28.75 -2.99
CA ASP A 518 -21.24 27.83 -2.46
C ASP A 518 -21.43 26.64 -3.43
N LEU A 519 -21.75 25.47 -2.89
CA LEU A 519 -22.24 24.32 -3.64
C LEU A 519 -23.75 24.19 -3.40
N LYS A 520 -24.55 24.12 -4.47
CA LYS A 520 -26.00 23.93 -4.40
C LYS A 520 -26.38 22.60 -5.03
N ALA A 521 -26.88 21.66 -4.23
CA ALA A 521 -27.42 20.40 -4.71
C ALA A 521 -28.94 20.46 -4.86
N LEU A 522 -29.51 19.76 -5.85
CA LEU A 522 -30.96 19.61 -5.98
C LEU A 522 -31.56 18.99 -4.71
N ALA A 523 -30.94 17.92 -4.22
CA ALA A 523 -31.27 17.26 -2.97
C ALA A 523 -30.02 16.53 -2.43
N LEU A 524 -29.90 16.46 -1.10
CA LEU A 524 -28.96 15.58 -0.42
C LEU A 524 -29.70 14.30 -0.01
N LEU A 525 -29.35 13.19 -0.64
CA LEU A 525 -30.00 11.90 -0.46
C LEU A 525 -29.10 10.91 0.28
N ARG A 526 -29.73 10.05 1.06
CA ARG A 526 -29.04 8.98 1.79
C ARG A 526 -29.97 7.79 1.97
N ASN A 527 -29.53 6.60 1.55
CA ASN A 527 -30.28 5.38 1.77
C ASN A 527 -30.37 5.07 3.29
N ALA A 528 -31.49 4.51 3.77
CA ALA A 528 -31.62 4.07 5.16
C ALA A 528 -30.55 3.02 5.55
N ALA A 529 -30.10 2.20 4.59
CA ALA A 529 -29.02 1.24 4.76
C ALA A 529 -27.62 1.89 4.71
N SER A 530 -27.49 3.12 4.17
CA SER A 530 -26.20 3.82 4.10
C SER A 530 -25.63 4.04 5.49
N ARG A 531 -24.32 3.91 5.57
CA ARG A 531 -23.51 4.22 6.76
C ARG A 531 -22.46 5.28 6.45
N GLY A 532 -22.57 5.95 5.30
CA GLY A 532 -21.68 7.03 4.94
C GLY A 532 -21.80 8.21 5.90
N THR A 533 -20.67 8.86 6.14
CA THR A 533 -20.55 10.13 6.85
C THR A 533 -20.17 11.24 5.88
N LEU A 534 -20.42 12.49 6.26
CA LEU A 534 -20.06 13.68 5.50
C LEU A 534 -19.35 14.68 6.40
N ARG A 535 -18.31 15.34 5.89
CA ARG A 535 -17.58 16.41 6.59
C ARG A 535 -17.51 17.65 5.71
N LEU A 536 -17.90 18.81 6.26
CA LEU A 536 -17.63 20.13 5.68
C LEU A 536 -16.40 20.71 6.38
N THR A 537 -15.29 20.89 5.65
CA THR A 537 -13.95 21.06 6.26
C THR A 537 -13.44 22.50 6.34
N GLU A 538 -14.06 23.45 5.65
CA GLU A 538 -13.72 24.88 5.77
C GLU A 538 -14.72 25.63 6.64
N LEU A 539 -14.24 26.61 7.43
CA LEU A 539 -15.03 27.37 8.40
C LEU A 539 -16.25 28.09 7.81
N ALA A 540 -16.15 28.42 6.53
CA ALA A 540 -17.15 29.17 5.80
C ALA A 540 -18.06 28.26 4.95
N SER A 541 -17.81 26.94 4.96
CA SER A 541 -18.55 25.98 4.14
C SER A 541 -20.00 25.90 4.57
N ARG A 542 -20.90 26.06 3.60
CA ARG A 542 -22.30 25.66 3.71
C ARG A 542 -22.69 24.91 2.45
N LEU A 543 -23.54 23.91 2.59
CA LEU A 543 -24.13 23.18 1.47
C LEU A 543 -25.54 23.72 1.27
N LEU A 544 -25.80 24.33 0.11
CA LEU A 544 -27.14 24.79 -0.27
C LEU A 544 -27.95 23.64 -0.88
N LEU A 545 -29.26 23.67 -0.69
CA LEU A 545 -30.20 22.63 -1.12
C LEU A 545 -31.35 23.27 -1.92
N GLY A 546 -31.80 22.59 -2.97
CA GLY A 546 -32.90 23.06 -3.82
C GLY A 546 -34.30 22.77 -3.27
N ASN A 547 -34.42 21.81 -2.35
CA ASN A 547 -35.65 21.44 -1.65
C ASN A 547 -35.39 21.54 -0.13
N SER A 548 -36.43 21.80 0.67
CA SER A 548 -36.29 21.95 2.13
C SER A 548 -35.58 20.75 2.75
N ALA A 549 -34.77 21.04 3.77
CA ALA A 549 -33.98 20.08 4.54
C ALA A 549 -34.79 18.96 5.25
N ASP A 550 -36.12 18.93 5.12
CA ASP A 550 -37.03 18.05 5.85
C ASP A 550 -36.85 16.55 5.52
N ASN A 551 -36.17 16.21 4.42
CA ASN A 551 -35.87 14.82 4.03
C ASN A 551 -34.60 14.23 4.69
N HIS A 552 -33.89 14.95 5.58
CA HIS A 552 -32.61 14.49 6.16
C HIS A 552 -32.69 13.50 7.32
N ALA A 553 -33.86 12.91 7.59
CA ALA A 553 -34.14 12.24 8.85
C ALA A 553 -33.74 13.17 10.02
N LEU A 554 -34.31 14.37 10.05
CA LEU A 554 -34.20 15.29 11.18
C LEU A 554 -35.04 14.72 12.33
N SER A 555 -34.42 14.43 13.47
CA SER A 555 -35.17 13.95 14.64
C SER A 555 -35.93 15.12 15.27
N ASN A 556 -37.24 15.21 15.08
CA ASN A 556 -38.07 16.13 15.86
C ASN A 556 -39.50 15.63 16.12
N ASN A 557 -39.71 14.38 16.53
CA ASN A 557 -41.03 13.99 17.05
C ASN A 557 -41.17 14.13 18.57
N SER A 558 -40.62 15.20 19.16
CA SER A 558 -40.79 15.47 20.60
C SER A 558 -40.94 16.95 20.99
N GLY A 559 -41.08 17.89 20.04
CA GLY A 559 -41.26 19.30 20.39
C GLY A 559 -40.09 19.94 21.17
N VAL A 560 -38.87 19.41 21.04
CA VAL A 560 -37.64 20.00 21.60
C VAL A 560 -36.68 20.39 20.48
N VAL A 561 -36.10 21.57 20.69
CA VAL A 561 -35.30 22.50 19.89
C VAL A 561 -34.00 21.88 19.32
N GLU A 562 -33.72 22.18 18.04
CA GLU A 562 -32.52 21.93 17.19
C GLU A 562 -32.28 20.48 16.68
N ALA A 563 -32.70 20.23 15.44
CA ALA A 563 -32.54 18.95 14.74
C ALA A 563 -31.15 18.78 14.10
N VAL A 564 -30.35 17.85 14.63
CA VAL A 564 -29.01 17.55 14.08
C VAL A 564 -28.98 16.40 13.08
N VAL A 565 -27.98 16.43 12.20
CA VAL A 565 -27.61 15.36 11.27
C VAL A 565 -26.38 14.60 11.82
N PRO A 566 -26.57 13.48 12.57
CA PRO A 566 -25.49 12.84 13.34
C PRO A 566 -24.42 12.15 12.48
N TRP A 567 -24.66 11.98 11.19
CA TRP A 567 -23.67 11.45 10.24
C TRP A 567 -22.88 12.55 9.52
N THR A 568 -23.19 13.84 9.78
CA THR A 568 -22.48 14.97 9.19
C THR A 568 -21.75 15.81 10.24
N GLN A 569 -20.53 16.22 9.93
CA GLN A 569 -19.74 17.16 10.72
C GLN A 569 -19.43 18.44 9.93
N VAL A 570 -19.45 19.59 10.59
CA VAL A 570 -19.08 20.89 10.02
C VAL A 570 -17.99 21.51 10.87
N ARG A 571 -16.93 21.98 10.23
CA ARG A 571 -15.89 22.74 10.92
C ARG A 571 -16.38 24.16 11.16
N ILE A 572 -16.35 24.59 12.41
CA ILE A 572 -16.74 25.95 12.82
C ILE A 572 -15.62 26.61 13.62
N ASP A 573 -15.67 27.93 13.73
CA ASP A 573 -14.81 28.66 14.67
C ASP A 573 -15.29 28.39 16.10
N GLY A 574 -14.38 27.96 16.97
CA GLY A 574 -14.68 27.70 18.38
C GLY A 574 -14.60 28.93 19.28
N GLY A 575 -14.32 30.11 18.72
CA GLY A 575 -13.99 31.31 19.48
C GLY A 575 -12.53 31.29 19.93
N GLY A 576 -11.89 32.46 19.92
CA GLY A 576 -10.46 32.58 20.26
C GLY A 576 -9.51 31.93 19.24
N GLY A 577 -9.99 31.60 18.03
CA GLY A 577 -9.17 31.07 16.93
C GLY A 577 -8.93 29.56 16.94
N ASN A 578 -9.62 28.80 17.78
CA ASN A 578 -9.47 27.33 17.85
C ASN A 578 -10.68 26.63 17.19
N PRO A 579 -10.58 26.27 15.90
CA PRO A 579 -11.69 25.64 15.19
C PRO A 579 -11.88 24.19 15.64
N PHE A 580 -13.13 23.72 15.61
CA PHE A 580 -13.48 22.35 15.94
C PHE A 580 -14.62 21.84 15.06
N TYR A 581 -14.87 20.53 15.08
CA TYR A 581 -15.97 19.92 14.33
C TYR A 581 -17.22 19.79 15.19
N THR A 582 -18.35 20.10 14.59
CA THR A 582 -19.66 19.99 15.23
C THR A 582 -20.70 19.36 14.32
N TRP A 583 -21.90 19.06 14.84
CA TRP A 583 -23.02 18.53 14.07
C TRP A 583 -23.50 19.50 13.01
N ALA A 584 -23.95 18.97 11.89
CA ALA A 584 -24.69 19.76 10.92
C ALA A 584 -26.16 19.90 11.33
N THR A 585 -26.77 21.05 11.03
CA THR A 585 -28.18 21.38 11.25
C THR A 585 -28.71 22.15 10.04
N PRO A 586 -30.01 22.04 9.69
CA PRO A 586 -30.63 22.98 8.77
C PRO A 586 -30.46 24.43 9.25
N ASP A 587 -30.27 25.36 8.33
CA ASP A 587 -30.27 26.80 8.64
C ASP A 587 -31.68 27.24 9.07
N ASP A 588 -31.82 27.69 10.32
CA ASP A 588 -33.08 28.09 10.94
C ASP A 588 -33.78 29.26 10.22
N LEU A 589 -33.04 30.04 9.43
CA LEU A 589 -33.57 31.23 8.75
C LEU A 589 -34.23 30.91 7.40
N ASN A 590 -33.72 29.92 6.66
CA ASN A 590 -34.13 29.69 5.28
C ASN A 590 -34.41 28.21 4.94
N GLY A 591 -34.00 27.24 5.77
CA GLY A 591 -34.22 25.80 5.55
C GLY A 591 -33.53 25.19 4.31
N ASP A 592 -32.94 26.03 3.45
CA ASP A 592 -32.32 25.68 2.17
C ASP A 592 -30.80 25.47 2.27
N ALA A 593 -30.26 25.37 3.49
CA ALA A 593 -28.82 25.15 3.70
C ALA A 593 -28.56 24.22 4.87
N LEU A 594 -27.50 23.42 4.76
CA LEU A 594 -26.91 22.67 5.85
C LEU A 594 -25.70 23.45 6.39
N VAL A 595 -25.76 23.81 7.67
CA VAL A 595 -24.74 24.61 8.37
C VAL A 595 -24.26 23.90 9.63
N GLY A 596 -23.19 24.39 10.23
CA GLY A 596 -22.75 23.91 11.54
C GLY A 596 -23.72 24.38 12.61
N LEU A 597 -24.06 23.48 13.54
CA LEU A 597 -24.75 23.88 14.77
C LEU A 597 -23.90 24.95 15.48
N THR A 598 -24.51 25.92 16.14
CA THR A 598 -23.78 27.00 16.86
C THR A 598 -24.28 27.21 18.28
N SER A 599 -25.35 26.51 18.65
CA SER A 599 -26.03 26.57 19.94
C SER A 599 -25.98 25.19 20.59
N TRP A 600 -25.71 25.15 21.90
CA TRP A 600 -25.57 23.90 22.67
C TRP A 600 -25.98 24.11 24.11
N ASP A 601 -26.44 23.02 24.71
CA ASP A 601 -26.52 22.92 26.15
C ASP A 601 -25.16 22.52 26.74
N TYR A 602 -24.61 23.36 27.61
CA TYR A 602 -23.35 23.04 28.29
C TYR A 602 -23.60 22.17 29.51
N TRP A 603 -22.87 21.05 29.59
CA TRP A 603 -22.82 20.24 30.80
C TRP A 603 -21.61 20.58 31.66
N THR A 604 -21.89 20.87 32.92
CA THR A 604 -20.88 21.10 33.97
C THR A 604 -21.17 20.21 35.17
N ALA A 605 -20.28 20.21 36.18
CA ALA A 605 -20.52 19.47 37.41
C ALA A 605 -21.85 19.85 38.09
N ALA A 606 -22.29 21.11 37.96
CA ALA A 606 -23.53 21.60 38.55
C ALA A 606 -24.76 21.47 37.63
N THR A 607 -24.56 21.33 36.31
CA THR A 607 -25.65 21.40 35.32
C THR A 607 -25.58 20.21 34.36
N GLN A 608 -26.47 19.23 34.57
CA GLN A 608 -26.56 18.00 33.74
C GLN A 608 -28.02 17.67 33.37
N SER A 609 -28.94 18.62 33.50
CA SER A 609 -30.38 18.40 33.34
C SER A 609 -30.89 18.56 31.91
N SER A 610 -30.11 19.16 31.02
CA SER A 610 -30.53 19.37 29.64
C SER A 610 -30.63 18.06 28.85
N THR A 611 -31.57 18.05 27.89
CA THR A 611 -31.87 16.88 27.06
C THR A 611 -31.62 17.13 25.56
N GLY A 612 -31.19 18.34 25.19
CA GLY A 612 -30.91 18.75 23.82
C GLY A 612 -29.53 18.31 23.33
N ASN A 613 -28.90 19.15 22.51
CA ASN A 613 -27.56 18.92 21.98
C ASN A 613 -26.52 19.35 23.03
N VAL A 614 -25.83 18.37 23.64
CA VAL A 614 -24.97 18.63 24.79
C VAL A 614 -23.51 18.77 24.38
N ARG A 615 -22.84 19.78 24.93
CA ARG A 615 -21.39 19.98 24.84
C ARG A 615 -20.73 19.90 26.21
N ILE A 616 -19.63 19.15 26.30
CA ILE A 616 -18.77 19.07 27.49
C ILE A 616 -17.38 19.63 27.17
N ASP A 617 -17.03 20.73 27.83
CA ASP A 617 -15.68 21.33 27.79
C ASP A 617 -14.91 21.08 29.10
N ALA A 618 -15.53 20.44 30.09
CA ALA A 618 -14.94 20.19 31.39
C ALA A 618 -13.84 19.12 31.35
N ALA A 619 -12.77 19.33 32.13
CA ALA A 619 -11.67 18.37 32.26
C ALA A 619 -12.11 17.02 32.86
N SER A 620 -13.13 16.98 33.73
CA SER A 620 -13.77 15.74 34.18
C SER A 620 -15.19 15.99 34.72
N LEU A 621 -16.13 15.12 34.39
CA LEU A 621 -17.54 15.19 34.78
C LEU A 621 -18.04 13.82 35.21
N THR A 622 -18.78 13.72 36.31
CA THR A 622 -19.45 12.47 36.74
C THR A 622 -20.97 12.63 36.64
N LEU A 623 -21.66 11.67 36.02
CA LEU A 623 -23.11 11.70 35.92
C LEU A 623 -23.77 11.64 37.29
N SER A 624 -24.73 12.53 37.53
CA SER A 624 -25.53 12.61 38.76
C SER A 624 -26.72 11.65 38.76
N ALA A 625 -27.30 11.37 37.60
CA ALA A 625 -28.42 10.44 37.39
C ALA A 625 -28.29 9.78 36.00
N ALA A 626 -29.18 8.84 35.66
CA ALA A 626 -29.34 8.44 34.27
C ALA A 626 -29.78 9.64 33.43
N ARG A 627 -29.17 9.84 32.27
CA ARG A 627 -29.41 11.01 31.41
C ARG A 627 -29.77 10.58 30.01
N THR A 628 -30.60 11.40 29.38
CA THR A 628 -30.96 11.29 27.97
C THR A 628 -30.66 12.62 27.31
N VAL A 629 -29.87 12.59 26.25
CA VAL A 629 -29.47 13.75 25.45
C VAL A 629 -29.80 13.50 23.99
N ASN A 630 -29.96 14.55 23.21
CA ASN A 630 -30.11 14.43 21.77
C ASN A 630 -28.79 13.96 21.14
N SER A 631 -27.71 14.70 21.38
CA SER A 631 -26.37 14.43 20.88
C SER A 631 -25.33 14.84 21.92
N LEU A 632 -24.09 14.33 21.78
CA LEU A 632 -22.98 14.67 22.67
C LEU A 632 -21.75 15.12 21.88
N ILE A 633 -21.22 16.28 22.22
CA ILE A 633 -19.92 16.80 21.77
C ILE A 633 -19.01 16.89 22.98
N THR A 634 -17.77 16.41 22.85
CA THR A 634 -16.72 16.64 23.85
C THR A 634 -15.55 17.36 23.23
N THR A 635 -14.94 18.28 23.98
CA THR A 635 -13.75 19.01 23.54
C THR A 635 -12.61 18.89 24.56
N GLY A 636 -11.38 19.02 24.09
CA GLY A 636 -10.18 18.98 24.94
C GLY A 636 -9.84 17.59 25.48
N ALA A 637 -8.89 17.54 26.41
CA ALA A 637 -8.54 16.32 27.13
C ALA A 637 -9.31 16.27 28.45
N GLY A 638 -10.19 15.28 28.60
CA GLY A 638 -11.01 15.14 29.80
C GLY A 638 -11.71 13.80 29.92
N ALA A 639 -12.59 13.67 30.93
CA ALA A 639 -13.31 12.44 31.19
C ALA A 639 -14.79 12.63 31.54
N LEU A 640 -15.66 11.78 30.97
CA LEU A 640 -17.05 11.60 31.43
C LEU A 640 -17.16 10.27 32.18
N ASP A 641 -17.38 10.33 33.49
CA ASP A 641 -17.65 9.18 34.34
C ASP A 641 -19.16 8.92 34.43
N LEU A 642 -19.61 7.76 33.96
CA LEU A 642 -21.02 7.39 34.00
C LEU A 642 -21.49 6.98 35.41
N GLY A 643 -20.59 6.70 36.36
CA GLY A 643 -20.94 6.48 37.76
C GLY A 643 -21.99 5.39 38.01
N GLY A 644 -22.01 4.34 37.19
CA GLY A 644 -23.00 3.25 37.26
C GLY A 644 -24.35 3.56 36.61
N LYS A 645 -24.46 4.65 35.85
CA LYS A 645 -25.70 5.12 35.23
C LYS A 645 -25.73 4.87 33.72
N ARG A 646 -26.92 5.03 33.16
CA ARG A 646 -27.18 5.02 31.71
C ARG A 646 -27.10 6.43 31.14
N LEU A 647 -26.32 6.60 30.08
CA LEU A 647 -26.38 7.73 29.16
C LEU A 647 -27.07 7.28 27.86
N THR A 648 -28.17 7.93 27.53
CA THR A 648 -28.93 7.69 26.31
C THR A 648 -28.66 8.83 25.32
N ILE A 649 -28.23 8.51 24.10
CA ILE A 649 -27.98 9.48 23.02
C ILE A 649 -29.02 9.24 21.92
N HIS A 650 -30.04 10.08 21.85
CA HIS A 650 -31.21 9.88 20.97
C HIS A 650 -30.87 9.91 19.48
N SER A 651 -30.12 10.92 19.03
CA SER A 651 -29.72 11.04 17.62
C SER A 651 -28.73 9.94 17.20
N GLY A 652 -28.04 9.34 18.17
CA GLY A 652 -26.87 8.48 17.94
C GLY A 652 -25.59 9.24 17.64
N GLY A 653 -25.55 10.57 17.76
CA GLY A 653 -24.35 11.38 17.52
C GLY A 653 -23.45 11.52 18.75
N LEU A 654 -22.22 11.01 18.65
CA LEU A 654 -21.11 11.26 19.58
C LEU A 654 -19.91 11.85 18.83
N SER A 655 -19.55 13.11 19.09
CA SER A 655 -18.43 13.81 18.45
C SER A 655 -17.37 14.16 19.48
N VAL A 656 -16.11 13.85 19.18
CA VAL A 656 -14.97 14.03 20.08
C VAL A 656 -13.91 14.86 19.39
N ASN A 657 -13.64 16.05 19.94
CA ASN A 657 -12.61 16.98 19.48
C ASN A 657 -11.53 17.09 20.56
N SER A 658 -10.66 16.08 20.67
CA SER A 658 -9.62 16.08 21.69
C SER A 658 -8.32 16.73 21.18
N GLY A 659 -7.44 17.12 22.10
CA GLY A 659 -6.03 17.41 21.77
C GLY A 659 -5.27 16.12 21.46
N ALA A 660 -3.93 16.12 21.60
CA ALA A 660 -3.13 14.91 21.39
C ALA A 660 -3.50 13.72 22.31
N SER A 661 -4.03 14.01 23.51
CA SER A 661 -4.57 13.01 24.43
C SER A 661 -6.04 12.72 24.12
N PRO A 662 -6.51 11.47 24.23
CA PRO A 662 -7.90 11.13 23.99
C PRO A 662 -8.83 11.61 25.11
N TYR A 663 -10.08 11.83 24.76
CA TYR A 663 -11.18 11.96 25.72
C TYR A 663 -11.58 10.59 26.27
N VAL A 664 -11.91 10.49 27.56
CA VAL A 664 -12.21 9.22 28.22
C VAL A 664 -13.68 9.17 28.66
N ILE A 665 -14.40 8.12 28.28
CA ILE A 665 -15.70 7.79 28.89
C ILE A 665 -15.49 6.57 29.79
N LYS A 666 -15.62 6.76 31.11
CA LYS A 666 -15.35 5.74 32.13
C LYS A 666 -16.58 5.48 32.99
N GLY A 667 -16.53 4.45 33.81
CA GLY A 667 -17.64 4.13 34.69
C GLY A 667 -17.39 2.91 35.57
N VAL A 668 -18.24 2.76 36.57
CA VAL A 668 -18.28 1.62 37.52
C VAL A 668 -19.59 0.85 37.37
N GLY A 669 -19.73 -0.31 38.02
CA GLY A 669 -21.00 -1.05 38.07
C GLY A 669 -21.57 -1.43 36.69
N ASP A 670 -22.81 -1.02 36.42
CA ASP A 670 -23.52 -1.21 35.15
C ASP A 670 -23.65 0.12 34.37
N SER A 671 -22.52 0.78 34.14
CA SER A 671 -22.44 2.00 33.35
C SER A 671 -22.73 1.73 31.87
N GLN A 672 -23.72 2.41 31.30
CA GLN A 672 -24.26 2.09 29.98
C GLN A 672 -24.30 3.29 29.04
N ILE A 673 -23.95 3.07 27.78
CA ILE A 673 -24.27 3.97 26.67
C ILE A 673 -25.35 3.29 25.82
N PHE A 674 -26.44 4.00 25.58
CA PHE A 674 -27.59 3.52 24.84
C PHE A 674 -27.98 4.51 23.75
N THR A 675 -28.53 4.03 22.63
CA THR A 675 -29.13 4.87 21.59
C THR A 675 -30.61 4.47 21.45
N SER A 676 -31.54 5.29 21.94
CA SER A 676 -32.97 4.99 21.87
C SER A 676 -33.61 5.63 20.64
N TRP A 677 -34.16 4.79 19.76
CA TRP A 677 -35.27 5.24 18.92
C TRP A 677 -36.33 4.13 18.85
N VAL A 678 -37.59 4.55 18.94
CA VAL A 678 -38.78 3.74 19.26
C VAL A 678 -39.40 3.06 18.03
N SER A 679 -38.85 3.26 16.82
CA SER A 679 -39.30 2.58 15.61
C SER A 679 -38.50 1.30 15.35
N PRO A 680 -39.10 0.27 14.73
CA PRO A 680 -38.35 -0.90 14.25
C PRO A 680 -37.24 -0.43 13.31
N GLY A 681 -35.97 -0.62 13.72
CA GLY A 681 -34.78 -0.20 12.97
C GLY A 681 -33.78 0.67 13.75
N GLY A 682 -34.25 1.62 14.57
CA GLY A 682 -33.43 2.60 15.32
C GLY A 682 -32.27 3.27 14.56
N ARG A 683 -31.51 4.15 15.23
CA ARG A 683 -30.39 4.88 14.60
C ARG A 683 -29.03 4.28 14.96
N PRO A 684 -28.06 4.21 14.03
CA PRO A 684 -26.67 3.90 14.35
C PRO A 684 -26.07 4.87 15.37
N LEU A 685 -25.10 4.40 16.13
CA LEU A 685 -24.20 5.23 16.92
C LEU A 685 -23.06 5.71 16.01
N TYR A 686 -23.07 6.98 15.63
CA TYR A 686 -21.99 7.64 14.90
C TYR A 686 -20.99 8.23 15.91
N VAL A 687 -19.77 7.70 15.87
CA VAL A 687 -18.63 8.18 16.64
C VAL A 687 -17.66 8.88 15.70
N HIS A 688 -17.66 10.21 15.77
CA HIS A 688 -16.68 11.04 15.07
C HIS A 688 -15.54 11.37 16.02
N SER A 689 -14.34 10.88 15.73
CA SER A 689 -13.20 10.95 16.63
C SER A 689 -12.06 11.75 15.99
N TYR A 690 -11.72 12.89 16.58
CA TYR A 690 -10.66 13.79 16.13
C TYR A 690 -9.58 13.96 17.20
N GLY A 691 -8.37 14.33 16.77
CA GLY A 691 -7.21 14.43 17.66
C GLY A 691 -6.75 13.07 18.19
N GLY A 692 -6.44 13.00 19.49
CA GLY A 692 -6.06 11.78 20.20
C GLY A 692 -7.18 10.75 20.34
N GLY A 693 -8.42 11.15 20.10
CA GLY A 693 -9.56 10.26 19.92
C GLY A 693 -10.39 9.99 21.18
N LEU A 694 -11.08 8.84 21.21
CA LEU A 694 -12.01 8.43 22.28
C LEU A 694 -11.58 7.11 22.90
N ARG A 695 -11.66 7.01 24.23
CA ARG A 695 -11.43 5.78 24.97
C ARG A 695 -12.55 5.44 25.93
N PHE A 696 -13.03 4.20 25.88
CA PHE A 696 -13.91 3.63 26.90
C PHE A 696 -13.11 2.89 27.96
N GLU A 697 -13.32 3.20 29.23
CA GLU A 697 -12.61 2.58 30.37
C GLU A 697 -13.57 2.05 31.44
N GLY A 698 -13.04 1.20 32.33
CA GLY A 698 -13.79 0.65 33.45
C GLY A 698 -14.92 -0.28 33.02
N ALA A 699 -16.10 -0.11 33.64
CA ALA A 699 -17.26 -0.96 33.45
C ALA A 699 -18.27 -0.41 32.42
N VAL A 700 -17.88 0.57 31.59
CA VAL A 700 -18.75 1.12 30.53
C VAL A 700 -19.03 0.06 29.47
N ARG A 701 -20.29 -0.05 29.05
CA ARG A 701 -20.70 -0.87 27.90
C ARG A 701 -21.67 -0.12 26.98
N ILE A 702 -21.57 -0.39 25.69
CA ILE A 702 -22.60 0.00 24.71
C ILE A 702 -23.65 -1.11 24.68
N VAL A 703 -24.94 -0.77 24.72
CA VAL A 703 -26.04 -1.73 24.88
C VAL A 703 -27.19 -1.52 23.88
N SER A 704 -26.93 -0.97 22.70
CA SER A 704 -27.99 -0.55 21.78
C SER A 704 -28.37 -1.58 20.70
N ASN A 705 -27.53 -2.58 20.42
CA ASN A 705 -27.64 -3.45 19.22
C ASN A 705 -27.78 -2.67 17.89
N ARG A 706 -27.47 -1.37 17.90
CA ARG A 706 -27.46 -0.51 16.71
C ARG A 706 -26.07 -0.45 16.13
N ASP A 707 -26.00 -0.23 14.83
CA ASP A 707 -24.73 -0.16 14.12
C ASP A 707 -23.81 0.88 14.75
N LEU A 708 -22.52 0.58 14.81
CA LEU A 708 -21.47 1.49 15.23
C LEU A 708 -20.74 1.99 13.99
N VAL A 709 -20.75 3.29 13.76
CA VAL A 709 -20.02 3.92 12.66
C VAL A 709 -18.92 4.78 13.24
N LYS A 710 -17.67 4.47 12.91
CA LYS A 710 -16.47 5.19 13.33
C LYS A 710 -15.90 5.97 12.15
N SER A 711 -15.80 7.29 12.29
CA SER A 711 -15.18 8.22 11.33
C SER A 711 -14.28 9.22 12.08
N GLY A 712 -13.50 10.01 11.35
CA GLY A 712 -12.43 10.86 11.87
C GLY A 712 -11.11 10.12 12.11
N PRO A 713 -9.96 10.77 11.93
CA PRO A 713 -8.64 10.12 12.01
C PRO A 713 -8.24 9.69 13.42
N GLY A 714 -8.89 10.21 14.47
CA GLY A 714 -8.58 9.86 15.86
C GLY A 714 -9.02 8.44 16.22
N ASP A 715 -8.36 7.83 17.19
CA ASP A 715 -8.62 6.44 17.59
C ASP A 715 -9.96 6.28 18.33
N LEU A 716 -10.50 5.06 18.32
CA LEU A 716 -11.57 4.60 19.20
C LEU A 716 -11.10 3.36 19.95
N VAL A 717 -10.85 3.51 21.25
CA VAL A 717 -10.21 2.48 22.07
C VAL A 717 -11.20 1.92 23.10
N PHE A 718 -11.40 0.61 23.07
CA PHE A 718 -12.16 -0.14 24.07
C PHE A 718 -11.19 -0.74 25.10
N ALA A 719 -11.03 -0.05 26.23
CA ALA A 719 -10.15 -0.46 27.33
C ALA A 719 -10.91 -0.96 28.57
N GLY A 720 -12.25 -0.97 28.54
CA GLY A 720 -13.09 -1.54 29.58
C GLY A 720 -13.14 -3.07 29.56
N THR A 721 -13.55 -3.69 30.66
CA THR A 721 -13.59 -5.17 30.80
C THR A 721 -14.91 -5.80 30.36
N ARG A 722 -15.91 -4.99 30.02
CA ARG A 722 -17.26 -5.44 29.69
C ARG A 722 -17.40 -5.83 28.22
N THR A 723 -18.53 -6.47 27.90
CA THR A 723 -18.94 -6.72 26.53
C THR A 723 -19.79 -5.55 26.02
N HIS A 724 -19.38 -4.98 24.89
CA HIS A 724 -20.15 -3.99 24.14
C HIS A 724 -21.05 -4.72 23.13
N ASN A 725 -22.35 -4.44 23.12
CA ASN A 725 -23.31 -5.03 22.20
C ASN A 725 -23.78 -3.99 21.17
N VAL A 726 -23.46 -4.24 19.91
CA VAL A 726 -23.73 -3.34 18.78
C VAL A 726 -24.29 -4.10 17.58
N GLY A 727 -24.71 -3.33 16.58
CA GLY A 727 -25.18 -3.78 15.28
C GLY A 727 -24.06 -4.37 14.41
N ALA A 728 -24.04 -3.97 13.14
CA ALA A 728 -22.83 -3.98 12.33
C ALA A 728 -21.85 -2.88 12.78
N VAL A 729 -20.57 -3.05 12.47
CA VAL A 729 -19.52 -2.07 12.77
C VAL A 729 -18.91 -1.59 11.46
N TYR A 730 -18.75 -0.29 11.30
CA TYR A 730 -18.13 0.35 10.13
C TYR A 730 -17.01 1.24 10.62
N ILE A 731 -15.79 0.96 10.18
CA ILE A 731 -14.58 1.73 10.49
C ILE A 731 -14.16 2.41 9.19
N HIS A 732 -14.63 3.63 8.98
CA HIS A 732 -14.34 4.40 7.77
C HIS A 732 -13.04 5.19 7.86
N GLU A 733 -12.66 5.62 9.07
CA GLU A 733 -11.40 6.34 9.31
C GLU A 733 -10.79 5.96 10.67
N GLY A 734 -9.47 5.80 10.68
CA GLY A 734 -8.63 5.70 11.87
C GLY A 734 -8.55 4.29 12.47
N THR A 735 -8.25 4.21 13.76
CA THR A 735 -8.10 2.92 14.47
C THR A 735 -9.29 2.63 15.37
N VAL A 736 -9.79 1.40 15.34
CA VAL A 736 -10.52 0.79 16.45
C VAL A 736 -9.63 -0.22 17.15
N GLU A 737 -9.37 -0.02 18.43
CA GLU A 737 -8.51 -0.89 19.24
C GLU A 737 -9.32 -1.55 20.36
N LEU A 738 -9.27 -2.89 20.44
CA LEU A 738 -9.77 -3.63 21.59
C LEU A 738 -8.58 -3.93 22.51
N ARG A 739 -8.49 -3.25 23.65
CA ARG A 739 -7.45 -3.55 24.67
C ARG A 739 -7.93 -4.58 25.69
N SER A 740 -9.23 -4.53 26.01
CA SER A 740 -9.87 -5.43 26.97
C SER A 740 -11.33 -5.65 26.57
N GLY A 741 -12.06 -6.44 27.37
CA GLY A 741 -13.49 -6.68 27.16
C GLY A 741 -13.80 -7.50 25.91
N ARG A 742 -15.02 -7.37 25.38
CA ARG A 742 -15.42 -8.00 24.11
C ARG A 742 -16.30 -7.06 23.30
N LEU A 743 -16.28 -7.23 21.98
CA LEU A 743 -17.21 -6.60 21.05
C LEU A 743 -18.14 -7.67 20.47
N SER A 744 -19.41 -7.58 20.85
CA SER A 744 -20.51 -8.46 20.42
C SER A 744 -21.31 -7.75 19.33
N VAL A 745 -21.37 -8.36 18.14
CA VAL A 745 -21.98 -7.77 16.94
C VAL A 745 -23.16 -8.61 16.44
N THR A 746 -24.25 -7.95 16.06
CA THR A 746 -25.37 -8.60 15.34
C THR A 746 -25.19 -8.57 13.83
N GLY A 747 -24.31 -7.71 13.29
CA GLY A 747 -23.99 -7.59 11.87
C GLY A 747 -22.55 -7.98 11.53
N ASN A 748 -22.03 -7.43 10.43
CA ASN A 748 -20.63 -7.58 9.98
C ASN A 748 -19.75 -6.49 10.58
N ILE A 749 -18.44 -6.71 10.62
CA ILE A 749 -17.44 -5.70 10.94
C ILE A 749 -16.72 -5.33 9.65
N THR A 750 -16.91 -4.11 9.16
CA THR A 750 -16.24 -3.59 7.97
C THR A 750 -15.10 -2.68 8.39
N VAL A 751 -13.88 -3.04 7.99
CA VAL A 751 -12.67 -2.26 8.21
C VAL A 751 -12.27 -1.62 6.88
N GLY A 752 -12.22 -0.30 6.88
CA GLY A 752 -11.95 0.52 5.71
C GLY A 752 -13.16 0.73 4.82
N ASP A 753 -13.08 1.81 4.05
CA ASP A 753 -14.12 2.25 3.12
C ASP A 753 -13.61 2.33 1.66
N GLY A 754 -12.41 1.77 1.42
CA GLY A 754 -11.71 1.83 0.14
C GLY A 754 -10.83 3.08 -0.01
N ALA A 755 -10.90 4.03 0.93
CA ALA A 755 -9.99 5.17 1.02
C ALA A 755 -9.10 5.03 2.26
N GLY A 756 -7.89 5.60 2.23
CA GLY A 756 -7.09 5.71 3.46
C GLY A 756 -6.64 4.38 4.10
N THR A 757 -6.08 4.49 5.31
CA THR A 757 -5.62 3.34 6.09
C THR A 757 -6.46 3.22 7.35
N ASP A 758 -7.16 2.10 7.48
CA ASP A 758 -8.10 1.83 8.56
C ASP A 758 -7.74 0.56 9.29
N ARG A 759 -7.89 0.57 10.61
CA ARG A 759 -7.30 -0.47 11.45
C ARG A 759 -8.28 -0.99 12.47
N LEU A 760 -8.39 -2.32 12.54
CA LEU A 760 -8.96 -3.04 13.68
C LEU A 760 -7.82 -3.79 14.39
N VAL A 761 -7.57 -3.43 15.65
CA VAL A 761 -6.48 -3.99 16.44
C VAL A 761 -7.02 -4.89 17.54
N LEU A 762 -6.60 -6.16 17.52
CA LEU A 762 -6.87 -7.15 18.56
C LEU A 762 -5.69 -7.25 19.53
N PRO A 763 -5.95 -7.40 20.84
CA PRO A 763 -4.92 -7.32 21.87
C PRO A 763 -4.18 -8.64 22.06
N ALA A 764 -2.96 -8.54 22.59
CA ALA A 764 -2.13 -9.69 22.92
C ALA A 764 -2.75 -10.59 24.01
N ASN A 765 -2.47 -11.89 23.97
CA ASN A 765 -2.84 -12.89 24.97
C ASN A 765 -4.35 -13.00 25.20
N GLN A 766 -5.15 -12.90 24.15
CA GLN A 766 -6.60 -12.94 24.23
C GLN A 766 -7.21 -13.79 23.13
N SER A 767 -8.35 -14.41 23.45
CA SER A 767 -9.11 -15.24 22.54
C SER A 767 -10.51 -14.69 22.34
N ASP A 768 -10.98 -14.67 21.08
CA ASP A 768 -12.35 -14.34 20.67
C ASP A 768 -12.86 -13.03 21.30
N ARG A 769 -12.11 -11.95 21.05
CA ARG A 769 -12.49 -10.58 21.46
C ARG A 769 -13.65 -10.05 20.63
N LEU A 770 -13.78 -10.53 19.40
CA LEU A 770 -14.95 -10.32 18.56
C LEU A 770 -15.86 -11.54 18.66
N ILE A 771 -17.14 -11.32 18.95
CA ILE A 771 -18.15 -12.40 19.05
C ILE A 771 -19.44 -12.02 18.32
N LYS A 772 -20.22 -13.02 17.91
CA LYS A 772 -21.57 -12.81 17.37
C LYS A 772 -22.60 -12.77 18.49
N THR A 773 -23.49 -11.79 18.47
CA THR A 773 -24.62 -11.72 19.40
C THR A 773 -25.55 -12.92 19.17
N GLY A 774 -25.91 -13.63 20.24
CA GLY A 774 -26.82 -14.78 20.18
C GLY A 774 -26.17 -16.13 19.79
N GLY A 775 -24.85 -16.16 19.58
CA GLY A 775 -24.10 -17.38 19.21
C GLY A 775 -23.61 -17.35 17.75
N GLY A 776 -22.67 -18.24 17.43
CA GLY A 776 -21.96 -18.28 16.15
C GLY A 776 -20.70 -17.39 16.13
N LEU A 777 -20.11 -17.24 14.94
CA LEU A 777 -18.86 -16.48 14.73
C LEU A 777 -19.12 -15.19 13.96
N PRO A 778 -18.37 -14.11 14.22
CA PRO A 778 -18.52 -12.84 13.50
C PRO A 778 -17.90 -12.91 12.09
N THR A 779 -18.32 -11.97 11.24
CA THR A 779 -17.76 -11.78 9.88
C THR A 779 -17.00 -10.47 9.82
N ILE A 780 -15.82 -10.48 9.20
CA ILE A 780 -15.02 -9.29 8.91
C ILE A 780 -14.95 -9.07 7.40
N ILE A 781 -15.11 -7.82 6.97
CA ILE A 781 -14.85 -7.33 5.62
C ILE A 781 -13.65 -6.39 5.70
N LEU A 782 -12.61 -6.63 4.89
CA LEU A 782 -11.49 -5.71 4.71
C LEU A 782 -11.62 -5.01 3.35
N ASN A 783 -11.73 -3.69 3.38
CA ASN A 783 -11.93 -2.85 2.21
C ASN A 783 -10.91 -1.69 2.19
N GLY A 784 -9.68 -2.00 1.82
CA GLY A 784 -8.63 -1.01 1.55
C GLY A 784 -8.66 -0.53 0.10
N THR A 785 -7.74 0.38 -0.25
CA THR A 785 -7.71 0.95 -1.59
C THR A 785 -7.51 -0.11 -2.68
N PRO A 786 -8.23 -0.07 -3.81
CA PRO A 786 -7.97 -0.95 -4.95
C PRO A 786 -6.71 -0.55 -5.71
N HIS A 787 -6.11 0.61 -5.43
CA HIS A 787 -5.02 1.19 -6.22
C HIS A 787 -3.63 0.96 -5.59
N ASP A 788 -2.71 0.44 -6.40
CA ASP A 788 -1.37 0.09 -5.95
C ASP A 788 -0.34 1.18 -6.29
N GLN A 789 -0.24 2.21 -5.43
CA GLN A 789 0.65 3.35 -5.69
C GLN A 789 2.14 2.97 -5.70
N ARG A 790 2.51 1.91 -4.98
CA ARG A 790 3.92 1.58 -4.69
C ARG A 790 4.29 0.12 -4.95
N GLY A 791 3.34 -0.73 -5.33
CA GLY A 791 3.47 -2.18 -5.45
C GLY A 791 3.08 -2.91 -4.16
N PRO A 792 2.85 -4.23 -4.23
CA PRO A 792 2.38 -5.07 -3.11
C PRO A 792 3.28 -5.05 -1.86
N GLU A 793 4.49 -4.52 -1.98
CA GLU A 793 5.57 -4.58 -0.98
C GLU A 793 5.88 -3.21 -0.33
N TYR A 794 5.41 -2.11 -0.94
CA TYR A 794 5.73 -0.74 -0.53
C TYR A 794 4.51 0.09 -0.13
N GLY A 795 3.33 -0.52 -0.10
CA GLY A 795 2.13 0.04 0.48
C GLY A 795 1.20 0.74 -0.51
N GLY A 796 -0.07 0.65 -0.16
CA GLY A 796 -1.12 1.61 -0.47
C GLY A 796 -1.91 1.83 0.82
N ALA A 797 -2.94 2.64 0.77
CA ALA A 797 -3.84 2.84 1.89
C ALA A 797 -4.64 1.53 2.16
N GLN A 798 -4.42 0.87 3.29
CA GLN A 798 -4.89 -0.52 3.51
C GLN A 798 -5.92 -0.62 4.64
N ALA A 799 -6.88 -1.53 4.49
CA ALA A 799 -7.70 -2.02 5.59
C ALA A 799 -6.95 -3.14 6.33
N ILE A 800 -6.69 -2.93 7.61
CA ILE A 800 -5.79 -3.77 8.41
C ILE A 800 -6.54 -4.43 9.56
N LEU A 801 -6.50 -5.76 9.62
CA LEU A 801 -6.75 -6.53 10.83
C LEU A 801 -5.40 -6.85 11.48
N GLN A 802 -5.20 -6.42 12.73
CA GLN A 802 -3.97 -6.71 13.47
C GLN A 802 -4.21 -7.70 14.61
N LEU A 803 -3.34 -8.72 14.69
CA LEU A 803 -3.21 -9.63 15.82
C LEU A 803 -1.91 -9.29 16.57
N SER A 804 -1.96 -9.16 17.89
CA SER A 804 -0.89 -8.51 18.67
C SER A 804 -0.11 -9.45 19.61
N GLY A 805 -0.07 -10.75 19.32
CA GLY A 805 0.79 -11.74 19.97
C GLY A 805 0.00 -12.66 20.87
N ASN A 806 0.13 -13.98 20.70
CA ASN A 806 -0.74 -14.96 21.37
C ASN A 806 -2.25 -14.60 21.24
N THR A 807 -2.63 -13.99 20.11
CA THR A 807 -4.00 -13.57 19.83
C THR A 807 -4.69 -14.68 19.06
N GLN A 808 -5.86 -15.12 19.54
CA GLN A 808 -6.66 -16.12 18.84
C GLN A 808 -8.04 -15.55 18.49
N GLN A 809 -8.46 -15.66 17.25
CA GLN A 809 -9.78 -15.20 16.84
C GLN A 809 -10.41 -16.19 15.87
N ARG A 810 -11.68 -16.52 16.09
CA ARG A 810 -12.51 -17.30 15.18
C ARG A 810 -13.50 -16.40 14.44
N LEU A 811 -13.63 -16.59 13.14
CA LEU A 811 -14.55 -15.86 12.27
C LEU A 811 -15.37 -16.83 11.42
N ALA A 812 -16.65 -16.50 11.20
CA ALA A 812 -17.47 -17.20 10.21
C ALA A 812 -16.95 -16.90 8.80
N LYS A 813 -16.52 -15.66 8.57
CA LYS A 813 -16.05 -15.24 7.26
C LYS A 813 -15.05 -14.09 7.35
N LEU A 814 -13.98 -14.19 6.57
CA LEU A 814 -13.16 -13.06 6.18
C LEU A 814 -13.42 -12.77 4.68
N HIS A 815 -13.91 -11.58 4.38
CA HIS A 815 -14.15 -11.13 3.01
C HIS A 815 -13.21 -9.98 2.64
N ILE A 816 -12.62 -10.05 1.45
CA ILE A 816 -11.75 -9.02 0.90
C ILE A 816 -12.46 -8.33 -0.25
N GLU A 817 -12.90 -7.09 -0.02
CA GLU A 817 -13.67 -6.30 -1.02
C GLU A 817 -12.76 -5.71 -2.11
N ASN A 818 -11.53 -5.35 -1.74
CA ASN A 818 -10.54 -4.78 -2.67
C ASN A 818 -9.16 -5.24 -2.21
N ARG A 819 -8.60 -4.58 -1.20
CA ARG A 819 -7.35 -5.00 -0.58
C ARG A 819 -7.52 -5.12 0.92
N GLY A 820 -7.00 -6.18 1.51
CA GLY A 820 -6.97 -6.38 2.95
C GLY A 820 -5.59 -6.79 3.40
N THR A 821 -5.24 -6.44 4.63
CA THR A 821 -3.98 -6.86 5.26
C THR A 821 -4.29 -7.50 6.59
N ILE A 822 -3.71 -8.68 6.84
CA ILE A 822 -3.53 -9.18 8.19
C ILE A 822 -2.11 -8.83 8.61
N ASN A 823 -2.01 -8.02 9.67
CA ASN A 823 -0.74 -7.64 10.28
C ASN A 823 -0.50 -8.51 11.51
N TRP A 824 0.51 -9.38 11.41
CA TRP A 824 0.88 -10.33 12.46
C TRP A 824 1.97 -9.70 13.34
N VAL A 825 1.66 -9.42 14.61
CA VAL A 825 2.61 -8.76 15.51
C VAL A 825 2.80 -9.61 16.75
N GLY A 826 4.05 -9.88 17.12
CA GLY A 826 4.39 -10.47 18.41
C GLY A 826 3.96 -11.93 18.62
N GLY A 827 3.61 -12.65 17.55
CA GLY A 827 3.52 -14.12 17.56
C GLY A 827 4.88 -14.71 17.95
N ARG A 828 4.87 -15.89 18.56
CA ARG A 828 6.08 -16.66 18.89
C ARG A 828 5.73 -18.10 19.18
N GLU A 829 6.64 -19.04 18.98
CA GLU A 829 6.48 -20.38 19.54
C GLU A 829 6.74 -20.36 21.07
N PRO A 830 5.91 -21.00 21.92
CA PRO A 830 4.72 -21.81 21.63
C PRO A 830 3.38 -21.05 21.75
N THR A 831 3.38 -19.71 21.69
CA THR A 831 2.20 -18.85 21.83
C THR A 831 1.88 -18.09 20.53
N PRO A 832 1.47 -18.78 19.46
CA PRO A 832 1.29 -18.18 18.15
C PRO A 832 0.07 -17.26 18.10
N ASN A 833 0.04 -16.38 17.11
CA ASN A 833 -1.21 -15.78 16.67
C ASN A 833 -1.97 -16.78 15.80
N ILE A 834 -3.28 -16.92 15.99
CA ILE A 834 -4.10 -17.83 15.19
C ILE A 834 -5.41 -17.15 14.77
N LEU A 835 -5.66 -17.11 13.47
CA LEU A 835 -6.94 -16.71 12.91
C LEU A 835 -7.62 -17.93 12.28
N TRP A 836 -8.77 -18.32 12.82
CA TRP A 836 -9.60 -19.41 12.29
C TRP A 836 -10.76 -18.85 11.47
N LEU A 837 -10.95 -19.38 10.27
CA LEU A 837 -12.00 -18.98 9.34
C LEU A 837 -12.85 -20.19 8.96
N ASP A 838 -14.17 -20.04 9.04
CA ASP A 838 -15.07 -20.97 8.34
C ASP A 838 -15.06 -20.72 6.82
N GLU A 839 -14.99 -19.45 6.39
CA GLU A 839 -14.94 -19.05 4.98
C GLU A 839 -13.92 -17.91 4.75
N LEU A 840 -13.11 -18.04 3.68
CA LEU A 840 -12.33 -16.94 3.10
C LEU A 840 -12.91 -16.64 1.72
N SER A 841 -13.05 -15.36 1.36
CA SER A 841 -13.63 -14.97 0.07
C SER A 841 -13.13 -13.59 -0.40
N PHE A 842 -13.26 -13.35 -1.69
CA PHE A 842 -12.82 -12.13 -2.38
C PHE A 842 -13.97 -11.59 -3.24
N SER A 843 -14.04 -10.28 -3.45
CA SER A 843 -15.05 -9.63 -4.31
C SER A 843 -14.86 -9.94 -5.80
N GLY A 844 -13.64 -10.26 -6.21
CA GLY A 844 -13.26 -10.54 -7.59
C GLY A 844 -11.79 -10.93 -7.72
N PRO A 845 -11.30 -11.20 -8.94
CA PRO A 845 -9.94 -11.71 -9.19
C PRO A 845 -8.82 -10.71 -8.86
N ASP A 846 -9.11 -9.42 -8.87
CA ASP A 846 -8.14 -8.35 -8.59
C ASP A 846 -8.00 -8.02 -7.10
N ALA A 847 -8.85 -8.59 -6.25
CA ALA A 847 -8.79 -8.37 -4.82
C ALA A 847 -7.62 -9.14 -4.20
N ILE A 848 -6.91 -8.55 -3.21
CA ILE A 848 -5.67 -9.14 -2.65
C ILE A 848 -5.68 -9.11 -1.13
N LEU A 849 -5.28 -10.22 -0.51
CA LEU A 849 -5.00 -10.34 0.91
C LEU A 849 -3.49 -10.36 1.16
N PHE A 850 -2.98 -9.39 1.91
CA PHE A 850 -1.59 -9.33 2.34
C PHE A 850 -1.38 -9.94 3.72
N MET A 851 -0.37 -10.79 3.84
CA MET A 851 0.11 -11.36 5.09
C MET A 851 1.40 -10.63 5.47
N ARG A 852 1.26 -9.62 6.34
CA ARG A 852 2.37 -8.75 6.76
C ARG A 852 2.94 -9.23 8.08
N ASN A 853 4.27 -9.20 8.19
CA ASN A 853 5.01 -9.62 9.38
C ASN A 853 4.67 -11.07 9.81
N TRP A 854 4.29 -11.92 8.86
CA TRP A 854 4.00 -13.32 9.13
C TRP A 854 5.29 -14.12 9.31
N TYR A 855 5.34 -14.97 10.32
CA TYR A 855 6.43 -15.91 10.56
C TYR A 855 5.90 -17.34 10.72
N GLU A 856 6.60 -18.29 10.11
CA GLU A 856 6.25 -19.71 10.19
C GLU A 856 6.25 -20.18 11.66
N PHE A 857 5.25 -20.98 12.03
CA PHE A 857 5.00 -21.50 13.39
C PHE A 857 4.64 -20.45 14.46
N GLU A 858 4.88 -19.16 14.21
CA GLU A 858 4.53 -18.08 15.12
C GLU A 858 3.16 -17.46 14.79
N ASP A 859 2.71 -17.59 13.54
CA ASP A 859 1.48 -17.01 13.03
C ASP A 859 0.74 -17.99 12.10
N MET A 860 -0.57 -18.15 12.26
CA MET A 860 -1.34 -19.15 11.51
C MET A 860 -2.68 -18.60 10.99
N LEU A 861 -2.90 -18.72 9.69
CA LEU A 861 -4.20 -18.53 9.05
C LEU A 861 -4.81 -19.88 8.73
N LEU A 862 -5.88 -20.23 9.44
CA LEU A 862 -6.53 -21.53 9.34
C LEU A 862 -7.91 -21.38 8.70
N VAL A 863 -8.18 -22.15 7.66
CA VAL A 863 -9.45 -22.11 6.91
C VAL A 863 -10.09 -23.49 6.91
N ARG A 864 -11.39 -23.56 7.21
CA ARG A 864 -12.13 -24.83 7.26
C ARG A 864 -12.09 -25.53 5.90
N ARG A 865 -11.83 -26.84 5.91
CA ARG A 865 -11.79 -27.70 4.71
C ARG A 865 -13.11 -27.73 3.97
N VAL A 866 -14.19 -27.93 4.72
CA VAL A 866 -15.55 -28.03 4.21
C VAL A 866 -16.46 -27.20 5.10
N PHE A 867 -17.11 -26.20 4.51
CA PHE A 867 -18.09 -25.36 5.20
C PHE A 867 -19.42 -25.38 4.44
N ASN A 868 -20.52 -25.63 5.15
CA ASN A 868 -21.86 -25.76 4.55
C ASN A 868 -21.91 -26.68 3.31
N GLY A 869 -21.19 -27.81 3.38
CA GLY A 869 -21.11 -28.80 2.29
C GLY A 869 -20.25 -28.39 1.10
N LYS A 870 -19.57 -27.25 1.15
CA LYS A 870 -18.65 -26.77 0.10
C LYS A 870 -17.20 -26.90 0.57
N ALA A 871 -16.37 -27.53 -0.25
CA ALA A 871 -14.93 -27.57 -0.03
C ALA A 871 -14.29 -26.18 -0.24
N PHE A 872 -13.17 -25.93 0.43
CA PHE A 872 -12.38 -24.72 0.23
C PHE A 872 -11.89 -24.62 -1.23
N ASP A 873 -12.15 -23.49 -1.88
CA ASP A 873 -11.71 -23.22 -3.25
C ASP A 873 -10.27 -22.73 -3.26
N THR A 874 -9.37 -23.59 -3.73
CA THR A 874 -7.93 -23.31 -3.74
C THR A 874 -7.49 -22.38 -4.87
N SER A 875 -8.37 -22.07 -5.84
CA SER A 875 -8.04 -21.16 -6.93
C SER A 875 -7.80 -19.72 -6.45
N MET A 876 -8.39 -19.34 -5.31
CA MET A 876 -8.21 -18.00 -4.71
C MET A 876 -6.83 -17.78 -4.07
N LEU A 877 -5.98 -18.81 -3.95
CA LEU A 877 -4.69 -18.69 -3.25
C LEU A 877 -3.70 -17.77 -3.96
N SER A 878 -3.84 -17.55 -5.26
CA SER A 878 -3.06 -16.54 -6.00
C SER A 878 -3.35 -15.11 -5.54
N GLN A 879 -4.45 -14.88 -4.83
CA GLN A 879 -4.85 -13.60 -4.27
C GLN A 879 -4.30 -13.36 -2.85
N VAL A 880 -3.60 -14.35 -2.26
CA VAL A 880 -3.00 -14.24 -0.93
C VAL A 880 -1.49 -14.09 -1.07
N VAL A 881 -0.96 -12.94 -0.64
CA VAL A 881 0.46 -12.58 -0.79
C VAL A 881 1.14 -12.54 0.58
N PHE A 882 2.18 -13.34 0.75
CA PHE A 882 3.05 -13.29 1.92
C PHE A 882 4.23 -12.33 1.70
N GLU A 883 4.26 -11.23 2.46
CA GLU A 883 5.33 -10.24 2.35
C GLU A 883 6.69 -10.89 2.67
N GLY A 884 7.61 -10.81 1.71
CA GLY A 884 8.97 -11.36 1.82
C GLY A 884 9.14 -12.80 1.33
N TYR A 885 8.04 -13.48 0.97
CA TYR A 885 8.04 -14.85 0.44
C TYR A 885 7.49 -14.92 -0.99
N GLN A 886 7.57 -13.84 -1.76
CA GLN A 886 6.98 -13.74 -3.10
C GLN A 886 7.63 -14.68 -4.14
N ASN A 887 8.78 -15.28 -3.81
CA ASN A 887 9.40 -16.34 -4.58
C ASN A 887 8.72 -17.71 -4.39
N TYR A 888 7.80 -17.82 -3.44
CA TYR A 888 6.96 -18.98 -3.23
C TYR A 888 5.54 -18.71 -3.73
N VAL A 889 4.93 -19.74 -4.31
CA VAL A 889 3.50 -19.74 -4.61
C VAL A 889 2.75 -20.03 -3.32
N THR A 890 1.76 -19.23 -2.96
CA THR A 890 0.90 -19.51 -1.81
C THR A 890 0.17 -20.84 -2.00
N ARG A 891 0.19 -21.66 -0.96
CA ARG A 891 -0.37 -23.01 -0.93
C ARG A 891 -1.18 -23.22 0.36
N TRP A 892 -1.60 -24.45 0.57
CA TRP A 892 -2.22 -24.92 1.79
C TRP A 892 -1.58 -26.24 2.22
N LYS A 893 -1.66 -26.55 3.52
CA LYS A 893 -1.33 -27.87 4.09
C LYS A 893 -2.37 -28.26 5.14
N ASP A 894 -2.39 -29.54 5.49
CA ASP A 894 -3.27 -30.05 6.53
C ASP A 894 -2.86 -29.50 7.90
N TYR A 895 -3.82 -28.93 8.64
CA TYR A 895 -3.61 -28.57 10.05
C TYR A 895 -4.20 -29.64 10.96
N ASP A 896 -5.50 -29.95 10.78
CA ASP A 896 -6.21 -31.05 11.45
C ASP A 896 -7.31 -31.62 10.53
N SER A 897 -8.22 -32.44 11.07
CA SER A 897 -9.32 -33.05 10.30
C SER A 897 -10.29 -32.03 9.70
N ASP A 898 -10.35 -30.82 10.25
CA ASP A 898 -11.37 -29.83 9.95
C ASP A 898 -10.79 -28.61 9.22
N PHE A 899 -9.50 -28.30 9.42
CA PHE A 899 -8.85 -27.08 8.96
C PHE A 899 -7.59 -27.33 8.12
N LEU A 900 -7.41 -26.41 7.18
CA LEU A 900 -6.22 -26.20 6.36
C LEU A 900 -5.45 -25.00 6.91
N GLU A 901 -4.12 -25.06 6.88
CA GLU A 901 -3.27 -23.89 7.06
C GLU A 901 -2.92 -23.29 5.70
N ILE A 902 -3.18 -21.99 5.54
CA ILE A 902 -2.78 -21.22 4.36
C ILE A 902 -1.36 -20.69 4.59
N THR A 903 -0.44 -21.00 3.68
CA THR A 903 1.00 -20.78 3.89
C THR A 903 1.76 -20.69 2.57
N PRO A 904 2.90 -19.98 2.50
CA PRO A 904 3.78 -20.01 1.34
C PRO A 904 4.49 -21.36 1.17
N PHE A 905 4.44 -22.26 2.16
CA PHE A 905 5.17 -23.54 2.15
C PHE A 905 4.20 -24.71 1.94
N GLY A 906 4.36 -25.45 0.83
CA GLY A 906 3.58 -26.66 0.56
C GLY A 906 3.93 -27.82 1.50
N SER A 907 3.21 -28.94 1.40
CA SER A 907 3.42 -30.12 2.24
C SER A 907 4.78 -30.78 1.98
N ALA A 908 5.78 -30.41 2.78
CA ALA A 908 6.91 -31.26 3.11
C ALA A 908 7.29 -30.98 4.56
N VAL A 909 6.55 -31.57 5.51
CA VAL A 909 6.98 -32.10 6.83
C VAL A 909 5.73 -32.26 7.74
N PRO A 910 5.59 -33.35 8.52
CA PRO A 910 4.38 -33.64 9.30
C PRO A 910 4.20 -32.73 10.51
N GLU A 911 3.00 -32.81 11.10
CA GLU A 911 2.46 -32.12 12.28
C GLU A 911 3.47 -31.55 13.30
N PRO A 912 3.13 -30.43 13.99
CA PRO A 912 3.95 -29.84 15.07
C PRO A 912 4.39 -30.82 16.18
N SER A 913 3.65 -31.91 16.38
CA SER A 913 3.99 -33.01 17.31
C SER A 913 5.31 -33.72 16.95
N THR A 914 5.75 -33.64 15.70
CA THR A 914 6.95 -34.29 15.17
C THR A 914 8.23 -33.51 15.51
N TYR A 915 8.16 -32.19 15.67
CA TYR A 915 9.33 -31.36 16.01
C TYR A 915 9.74 -31.47 17.48
N GLY A 916 8.78 -31.67 18.39
CA GLY A 916 9.09 -32.02 19.78
C GLY A 916 9.91 -33.31 19.88
N ALA A 917 9.69 -34.26 18.96
CA ALA A 917 10.44 -35.50 18.87
C ALA A 917 11.79 -35.35 18.13
N ILE A 918 11.86 -34.59 17.03
CA ILE A 918 13.10 -34.46 16.22
C ILE A 918 14.12 -33.49 16.87
N LEU A 919 13.68 -32.34 17.39
CA LEU A 919 14.57 -31.43 18.13
C LEU A 919 14.80 -31.92 19.56
N GLY A 920 13.84 -32.60 20.17
CA GLY A 920 14.02 -33.32 21.43
C GLY A 920 15.06 -34.45 21.33
N ALA A 921 15.04 -35.24 20.24
CA ALA A 921 16.01 -36.31 20.02
C ALA A 921 17.43 -35.78 19.76
N LEU A 922 17.58 -34.69 19.01
CA LEU A 922 18.89 -34.05 18.76
C LEU A 922 19.44 -33.32 20.01
N GLY A 923 18.56 -32.66 20.77
CA GLY A 923 18.92 -32.01 22.04
C GLY A 923 19.31 -33.01 23.14
N VAL A 924 18.60 -34.14 23.24
CA VAL A 924 18.93 -35.23 24.18
C VAL A 924 20.20 -35.97 23.74
N GLY A 925 20.41 -36.20 22.44
CA GLY A 925 21.64 -36.78 21.91
C GLY A 925 22.89 -35.93 22.22
N ALA A 926 22.79 -34.61 22.05
CA ALA A 926 23.87 -33.68 22.39
C ALA A 926 24.10 -33.54 23.91
N TYR A 927 23.04 -33.59 24.74
CA TYR A 927 23.15 -33.58 26.20
C TYR A 927 23.78 -34.87 26.76
N LEU A 928 23.42 -36.04 26.21
CA LEU A 928 24.00 -37.33 26.60
C LEU A 928 25.47 -37.46 26.16
N LEU A 929 25.84 -36.96 24.97
CA LEU A 929 27.24 -36.88 24.52
C LEU A 929 28.07 -35.91 25.39
N ARG A 930 27.47 -34.83 25.90
CA ARG A 930 28.13 -33.90 26.83
C ARG A 930 28.26 -34.47 28.25
N ARG A 931 27.34 -35.35 28.68
CA ARG A 931 27.41 -36.05 29.98
C ARG A 931 28.38 -37.23 29.96
N GLY A 932 28.51 -37.95 28.83
CA GLY A 932 29.53 -38.97 28.61
C GLY A 932 30.95 -38.40 28.65
N ARG A 933 31.18 -37.24 28.04
CA ARG A 933 32.49 -36.56 28.05
C ARG A 933 32.84 -35.89 29.39
N ARG A 934 31.87 -35.66 30.29
CA ARG A 934 32.12 -35.16 31.67
C ARG A 934 32.30 -36.28 32.71
N LYS A 935 31.77 -37.49 32.47
CA LYS A 935 32.05 -38.66 33.34
C LYS A 935 33.40 -39.32 33.06
N ALA A 936 33.95 -39.18 31.85
CA ALA A 936 35.29 -39.67 31.49
C ALA A 936 36.44 -38.76 31.95
N ALA A 937 36.16 -37.56 32.48
CA ALA A 937 37.16 -36.60 32.95
C ALA A 937 37.33 -36.56 34.48
N ASN A 938 36.66 -37.44 35.23
CA ASN A 938 36.65 -37.43 36.71
C ASN A 938 36.91 -38.81 37.35
N GLN A 939 37.66 -39.69 36.67
CA GLN A 939 38.18 -40.91 37.29
C GLN A 939 39.70 -40.92 37.17
N SER A 940 40.37 -40.37 38.19
CA SER A 940 41.77 -40.64 38.47
C SER A 940 41.89 -42.09 38.95
N PRO A 941 42.78 -42.93 38.37
CA PRO A 941 43.18 -44.19 38.99
C PRO A 941 44.30 -43.96 40.03
N PRO A 942 44.39 -44.80 41.08
CA PRO A 942 45.43 -44.68 42.09
C PRO A 942 46.77 -45.23 41.59
N ASP A 943 47.82 -44.81 42.30
CA ASP A 943 49.24 -45.02 42.10
C ASP A 943 49.69 -46.41 41.64
N GLY A 944 50.76 -46.46 40.84
CA GLY A 944 51.49 -47.67 40.52
C GLY A 944 52.54 -47.48 39.43
N GLU A 945 53.80 -47.62 39.82
CA GLU A 945 55.04 -47.37 39.08
C GLU A 945 55.22 -48.07 37.72
N ALA A 946 56.15 -47.47 36.97
CA ALA A 946 57.18 -48.09 36.14
C ALA A 946 56.95 -48.34 34.63
N THR A 947 57.95 -47.81 33.91
CA THR A 947 58.65 -48.37 32.74
C THR A 947 58.08 -48.26 31.31
N THR A 948 58.75 -47.35 30.58
CA THR A 948 59.36 -47.52 29.23
C THR A 948 58.51 -47.59 27.95
N ARG A 949 58.91 -46.70 27.02
CA ARG A 949 59.13 -46.87 25.56
C ARG A 949 58.05 -47.61 24.74
N ARG A 950 57.44 -46.89 23.77
CA ARG A 950 57.78 -46.97 22.31
C ARG A 950 56.78 -46.18 21.45
N GLN A 951 57.32 -45.19 20.75
CA GLN A 951 57.19 -44.90 19.31
C GLN A 951 55.98 -45.44 18.48
N ILE A 952 55.40 -44.48 17.73
CA ILE A 952 54.96 -44.54 16.31
C ILE A 952 53.62 -45.30 16.07
N LYS A 953 52.58 -44.71 15.45
CA LYS A 953 52.53 -44.05 14.13
C LYS A 953 51.31 -43.13 14.03
#